data_AF-A0A069RIB0-F1
#
_entry.id   AF-A0A069RIB0-F1
#
_cell.length_a   1.000
_cell.length_b   1.000
_cell.length_c   1.000
_cell.angle_alpha   90.00
_cell.angle_beta   90.00
_cell.angle_gamma   90.00
#
_symmetry.space_group_name_H-M   'P 1'
#
loop_
_entity.id
_entity.type
_entity.pdbx_description
1 polymer ?
#
loop_
_entity_poly.entity_id
_entity_poly.type
_entity_poly.pdbx_seq_one_letter_code
_entity_poly.pdbx_strand_id
1 'polypeptide(L)'
;MDLREILENRHLIFDGAMGTMLQKSGIKPGELPESYNMEKRDIVLGIHREYVSAGAQVIITNTFGANRYKLDESPYSVEEIVKSAVSIAREAAGEDGLVALDIGPIGQMMEPIGTLSFEQAYEIFKEQVIAGEGADLILIETISDIYEAKAAVLAAKENSDLPVLCTLTFQENGRTLTGTNPLAAVNILEGLGCDAIGMNCSLGPVQMMPIVKDIVDYSSIPVMVQPNAGLPRIEDGKTVYDVEPYEFASYIAQMADMGVAMFGGCCGTTPEFIKSVKEALNGKKPKPATKKNLACVCSSTKAVVIGQGVSIIGERINPTGKKRLREAIKAGDFDYVVSEAISQKETGSDILDVNMGVPGIDEVAAATRAVRELQSVIDLPLQIDSSNPDAIEAAVRIYNGKAIINSVNGKDESLEKILPIAKKYGACVIGLTLDEEGLPETAQKRVEIAQKIVNRAKEHGIDEKDIIIDCLVLTASAQQEAVMETLKAIPLVKEKLGVRTTLGASNVSYGLPQRGIINSTYLAMALSYGLDAPITDSTNQRLMEAIRSFRVITNQDPMAEDYIRAYGGDGQKAKETLSKAADEKRSLKSIILNGMKDESYEATKSALNERDAMDIVNNELIAALDEVGEKYEKGDIFLPQLIRSAETVKMAFDAVKEKIVSEGSESISKGKMILATVKGDIHDIGKNIVKILLENYGYDVIDLGRDVAPETIVQTAKDEDIRLVGLSALMTTTVSSMEDTINLIKDQNLDCKVMVGGAVLNPEYAKEIGADYYSKDAKEAVEVARRVFEN
;
A
#
# COMPACT_ATOMS: atom_id res chain seq x y z
N MET A 1 29.82 -8.51 3.04
CA MET A 1 29.56 -7.77 4.29
C MET A 1 28.40 -8.45 4.99
N ASP A 2 28.50 -8.80 6.27
CA ASP A 2 27.36 -9.29 7.05
C ASP A 2 26.85 -8.17 7.96
N LEU A 3 25.66 -7.63 7.64
CA LEU A 3 25.05 -6.55 8.41
C LEU A 3 24.76 -7.00 9.85
N ARG A 4 24.44 -8.27 10.08
CA ARG A 4 24.14 -8.80 11.42
C ARG A 4 25.37 -8.76 12.32
N GLU A 5 26.53 -9.17 11.80
CA GLU A 5 27.81 -9.16 12.54
C GLU A 5 28.20 -7.72 12.97
N ILE A 6 27.94 -6.73 12.11
CA ILE A 6 28.18 -5.32 12.44
C ILE A 6 27.26 -4.87 13.58
N LEU A 7 25.96 -5.19 13.46
CA LEU A 7 24.92 -4.77 14.41
C LEU A 7 24.99 -5.51 15.75
N GLU A 8 25.69 -6.64 15.85
CA GLU A 8 25.99 -7.28 17.15
C GLU A 8 26.88 -6.40 18.04
N ASN A 9 27.72 -5.57 17.42
CA ASN A 9 28.79 -4.87 18.12
C ASN A 9 28.53 -3.37 18.25
N ARG A 10 27.88 -2.75 17.28
CA ARG A 10 27.66 -1.30 17.23
C ARG A 10 26.43 -0.91 16.40
N HIS A 11 25.84 0.23 16.74
CA HIS A 11 24.84 0.87 15.88
C HIS A 11 25.51 1.34 14.59
N LEU A 12 24.77 1.28 13.48
CA LEU A 12 25.24 1.79 12.20
C LEU A 12 24.70 3.21 11.99
N ILE A 13 25.61 4.16 11.77
CA ILE A 13 25.28 5.58 11.60
C ILE A 13 25.45 5.95 10.12
N PHE A 14 24.34 6.30 9.48
CA PHE A 14 24.27 6.85 8.13
C PHE A 14 24.48 8.37 8.18
N ASP A 15 24.71 8.98 7.02
CA ASP A 15 24.80 10.43 6.87
C ASP A 15 23.43 11.14 6.99
N GLY A 16 23.46 12.46 6.78
CA GLY A 16 22.30 13.34 6.82
C GLY A 16 21.84 13.77 5.42
N ALA A 17 21.05 14.84 5.33
CA ALA A 17 20.50 15.30 4.06
C ALA A 17 21.57 15.76 3.05
N MET A 18 21.61 15.13 1.89
CA MET A 18 22.36 15.61 0.72
C MET A 18 21.71 16.87 0.13
N GLY A 19 20.40 16.85 -0.10
CA GLY A 19 19.66 17.98 -0.70
C GLY A 19 19.81 19.30 0.08
N THR A 20 19.72 19.26 1.41
CA THR A 20 19.92 20.44 2.28
C THR A 20 21.35 20.99 2.18
N MET A 21 22.35 20.12 2.05
CA MET A 21 23.75 20.54 1.92
C MET A 21 24.07 21.11 0.52
N LEU A 22 23.43 20.57 -0.53
CA LEU A 22 23.51 21.13 -1.88
C LEU A 22 22.83 22.51 -1.97
N GLN A 23 21.71 22.72 -1.28
CA GLN A 23 21.05 24.03 -1.14
C GLN A 23 21.99 25.06 -0.50
N LYS A 24 22.67 24.70 0.60
CA LYS A 24 23.70 25.56 1.21
C LYS A 24 24.88 25.84 0.27
N SER A 25 25.18 24.91 -0.62
CA SER A 25 26.23 25.04 -1.64
C SER A 25 25.79 25.81 -2.89
N GLY A 26 24.54 26.28 -2.94
CA GLY A 26 24.02 27.15 -3.99
C GLY A 26 23.36 26.46 -5.18
N ILE A 27 22.86 25.23 -5.02
CA ILE A 27 21.95 24.64 -6.03
C ILE A 27 20.72 25.51 -6.19
N LYS A 28 20.35 25.81 -7.43
CA LYS A 28 19.19 26.66 -7.73
C LYS A 28 17.90 25.82 -7.72
N PRO A 29 16.75 26.42 -7.40
CA PRO A 29 15.45 25.77 -7.59
C PRO A 29 15.31 25.22 -9.02
N GLY A 30 14.86 23.98 -9.15
CA GLY A 30 14.69 23.28 -10.43
C GLY A 30 15.95 22.60 -11.00
N GLU A 31 17.15 22.83 -10.44
CA GLU A 31 18.31 22.02 -10.82
C GLU A 31 18.21 20.62 -10.20
N LEU A 32 18.54 19.58 -10.99
CA LEU A 32 18.56 18.19 -10.53
C LEU A 32 19.77 17.95 -9.62
N PRO A 33 19.58 17.56 -8.34
CA PRO A 33 20.69 17.25 -7.43
C PRO A 33 21.66 16.20 -7.99
N GLU A 34 21.14 15.21 -8.70
CA GLU A 34 21.90 14.09 -9.22
C GLU A 34 22.84 14.48 -10.38
N SER A 35 22.56 15.58 -11.11
CA SER A 35 23.46 16.05 -12.17
C SER A 35 24.79 16.59 -11.62
N TYR A 36 24.81 16.99 -10.33
CA TYR A 36 26.03 17.47 -9.68
C TYR A 36 27.09 16.38 -9.56
N ASN A 37 26.71 15.11 -9.64
CA ASN A 37 27.66 13.99 -9.72
C ASN A 37 28.56 14.09 -10.97
N MET A 38 28.08 14.73 -12.03
CA MET A 38 28.81 14.92 -13.29
C MET A 38 29.40 16.32 -13.37
N GLU A 39 28.60 17.34 -13.03
CA GLU A 39 28.95 18.75 -13.29
C GLU A 39 29.74 19.41 -12.16
N LYS A 40 29.50 18.99 -10.92
CA LYS A 40 30.01 19.64 -9.70
C LYS A 40 30.49 18.62 -8.68
N ARG A 41 31.20 17.61 -9.17
CA ARG A 41 31.75 16.47 -8.40
C ARG A 41 32.38 16.87 -7.07
N ASP A 42 33.21 17.91 -7.07
CA ASP A 42 33.95 18.34 -5.89
C ASP A 42 33.04 18.81 -4.74
N ILE A 43 31.86 19.36 -5.05
CA ILE A 43 30.86 19.76 -4.05
C ILE A 43 30.29 18.52 -3.38
N VAL A 44 29.83 17.53 -4.17
CA VAL A 44 29.26 16.28 -3.66
C VAL A 44 30.28 15.52 -2.80
N LEU A 45 31.52 15.41 -3.30
CA LEU A 45 32.63 14.81 -2.56
C LEU A 45 32.92 15.54 -1.24
N GLY A 46 32.91 16.88 -1.26
CA GLY A 46 33.09 17.72 -0.07
C GLY A 46 32.04 17.43 0.99
N ILE A 47 30.76 17.40 0.60
CA ILE A 47 29.64 17.12 1.50
C ILE A 47 29.76 15.72 2.13
N HIS A 48 30.06 14.69 1.33
CA HIS A 48 30.26 13.35 1.91
C HIS A 48 31.44 13.32 2.89
N ARG A 49 32.56 13.99 2.59
CA ARG A 49 33.70 14.10 3.51
C ARG A 49 33.34 14.81 4.82
N GLU A 50 32.47 15.81 4.79
CA GLU A 50 31.95 16.46 5.98
C GLU A 50 31.16 15.47 6.86
N TYR A 51 30.29 14.65 6.26
CA TYR A 51 29.55 13.62 6.99
C TYR A 51 30.45 12.51 7.55
N VAL A 52 31.43 12.03 6.77
CA VAL A 52 32.45 11.08 7.26
C VAL A 52 33.21 11.68 8.45
N SER A 53 33.58 12.96 8.37
CA SER A 53 34.27 13.68 9.46
C SER A 53 33.40 13.86 10.71
N ALA A 54 32.09 14.04 10.54
CA ALA A 54 31.11 14.04 11.62
C ALA A 54 30.91 12.65 12.23
N GLY A 55 31.27 11.60 11.51
CA GLY A 55 31.31 10.23 11.98
C GLY A 55 30.24 9.31 11.42
N ALA A 56 29.64 9.68 10.28
CA ALA A 56 28.90 8.72 9.45
C ALA A 56 29.80 7.53 9.08
N GLN A 57 29.23 6.34 9.14
CA GLN A 57 29.86 5.06 8.81
C GLN A 57 29.35 4.52 7.48
N VAL A 58 28.16 4.95 7.08
CA VAL A 58 27.57 4.67 5.77
C VAL A 58 27.28 5.99 5.09
N ILE A 59 27.73 6.13 3.85
CA ILE A 59 27.47 7.28 3.00
C ILE A 59 26.42 6.88 1.96
N ILE A 60 25.33 7.64 1.89
CA ILE A 60 24.24 7.42 0.94
C ILE A 60 24.62 8.13 -0.36
N THR A 61 24.59 7.42 -1.50
CA THR A 61 24.93 8.02 -2.80
C THR A 61 23.94 9.13 -3.15
N ASN A 62 24.40 10.17 -3.85
CA ASN A 62 23.52 11.23 -4.37
C ASN A 62 22.72 10.72 -5.59
N THR A 63 21.80 9.77 -5.38
CA THR A 63 21.04 9.07 -6.43
C THR A 63 19.56 8.93 -6.14
N PHE A 64 19.04 9.59 -5.10
CA PHE A 64 17.63 9.58 -4.69
C PHE A 64 16.64 9.61 -5.86
N GLY A 65 16.80 10.57 -6.78
CA GLY A 65 15.96 10.76 -7.95
C GLY A 65 16.57 10.27 -9.26
N ALA A 66 17.63 9.44 -9.25
CA ALA A 66 18.34 9.01 -10.45
C ALA A 66 17.58 7.94 -11.26
N ASN A 67 16.37 8.25 -11.71
CA ASN A 67 15.54 7.36 -12.54
C ASN A 67 15.19 8.03 -13.87
N ARG A 68 14.84 7.23 -14.88
CA ARG A 68 14.62 7.72 -16.25
C ARG A 68 13.53 8.79 -16.39
N TYR A 69 12.53 8.84 -15.51
CA TYR A 69 11.49 9.88 -15.57
C TYR A 69 11.97 11.21 -15.03
N LYS A 70 12.80 11.19 -13.99
CA LYS A 70 13.41 12.41 -13.44
C LYS A 70 14.57 12.91 -14.29
N LEU A 71 15.25 12.02 -14.99
CA LEU A 71 16.40 12.33 -15.85
C LEU A 71 16.01 12.53 -17.33
N ASP A 72 14.73 12.62 -17.68
CA ASP A 72 14.29 12.70 -19.09
C ASP A 72 14.90 13.90 -19.85
N GLU A 73 15.08 15.03 -19.15
CA GLU A 73 15.71 16.24 -19.70
C GLU A 73 17.22 16.36 -19.39
N SER A 74 17.79 15.37 -18.71
CA SER A 74 19.21 15.33 -18.38
C SER A 74 20.06 14.93 -19.60
N PRO A 75 21.23 15.54 -19.81
CA PRO A 75 22.17 15.08 -20.85
C PRO A 75 22.89 13.78 -20.48
N TYR A 76 22.74 13.30 -19.24
CA TYR A 76 23.36 12.10 -18.70
C TYR A 76 22.33 11.00 -18.46
N SER A 77 22.72 9.77 -18.77
CA SER A 77 21.93 8.57 -18.50
C SER A 77 21.90 8.21 -17.00
N VAL A 78 20.92 7.38 -16.61
CA VAL A 78 20.86 6.77 -15.26
C VAL A 78 22.18 6.08 -14.92
N GLU A 79 22.74 5.31 -15.85
CA GLU A 79 23.97 4.56 -15.64
C GLU A 79 25.17 5.47 -15.34
N GLU A 80 25.34 6.55 -16.11
CA GLU A 80 26.45 7.50 -15.92
C GLU A 80 26.36 8.21 -14.56
N ILE A 81 25.17 8.70 -14.21
CA ILE A 81 24.93 9.39 -12.94
C ILE A 81 25.18 8.47 -11.76
N VAL A 82 24.60 7.27 -11.77
CA VAL A 82 24.70 6.33 -10.64
C VAL A 82 26.14 5.86 -10.46
N LYS A 83 26.85 5.50 -11.55
CA LYS A 83 28.26 5.10 -11.48
C LYS A 83 29.16 6.22 -10.94
N SER A 84 28.93 7.46 -11.37
CA SER A 84 29.67 8.61 -10.84
C SER A 84 29.40 8.81 -9.35
N ALA A 85 28.13 8.73 -8.93
CA ALA A 85 27.73 8.89 -7.54
C ALA A 85 28.36 7.82 -6.62
N VAL A 86 28.33 6.54 -7.03
CA VAL A 86 28.98 5.45 -6.29
C VAL A 86 30.48 5.68 -6.16
N SER A 87 31.14 6.11 -7.25
CA SER A 87 32.57 6.43 -7.25
C SER A 87 32.93 7.57 -6.29
N ILE A 88 32.12 8.63 -6.28
CA ILE A 88 32.29 9.79 -5.40
C ILE A 88 32.09 9.40 -3.93
N ALA A 89 31.02 8.66 -3.62
CA ALA A 89 30.73 8.18 -2.27
C ALA A 89 31.84 7.23 -1.78
N ARG A 90 32.34 6.34 -2.64
CA ARG A 90 33.47 5.46 -2.32
C ARG A 90 34.75 6.23 -2.03
N GLU A 91 35.08 7.26 -2.83
CA GLU A 91 36.24 8.11 -2.56
C GLU A 91 36.12 8.81 -1.19
N ALA A 92 34.92 9.27 -0.82
CA ALA A 92 34.69 9.90 0.47
C ALA A 92 34.78 8.90 1.64
N ALA A 93 34.15 7.73 1.49
CA ALA A 93 34.05 6.70 2.52
C ALA A 93 35.40 6.03 2.82
N GLY A 94 36.30 5.94 1.84
CA GLY A 94 37.57 5.24 1.97
C GLY A 94 37.40 3.71 2.08
N GLU A 95 38.40 3.04 2.66
CA GLU A 95 38.41 1.57 2.80
C GLU A 95 37.54 1.07 3.97
N ASP A 96 37.39 1.88 5.03
CA ASP A 96 36.67 1.49 6.26
C ASP A 96 35.19 1.89 6.27
N GLY A 97 34.81 2.84 5.41
CA GLY A 97 33.44 3.34 5.29
C GLY A 97 32.61 2.54 4.30
N LEU A 98 31.30 2.49 4.52
CA LEU A 98 30.35 1.81 3.65
C LEU A 98 29.65 2.79 2.71
N VAL A 99 29.27 2.31 1.54
CA VAL A 99 28.49 3.07 0.54
C VAL A 99 27.14 2.40 0.34
N ALA A 100 26.07 3.16 0.54
CA ALA A 100 24.70 2.74 0.26
C ALA A 100 24.26 3.31 -1.10
N LEU A 101 23.84 2.44 -2.02
CA LEU A 101 23.13 2.86 -3.22
C LEU A 101 21.75 3.37 -2.81
N ASP A 102 21.54 4.67 -2.96
CA ASP A 102 20.29 5.34 -2.66
C ASP A 102 19.28 5.23 -3.82
N ILE A 103 18.08 4.76 -3.51
CA ILE A 103 16.97 4.62 -4.45
C ILE A 103 15.72 5.22 -3.81
N GLY A 104 15.34 6.41 -4.26
CA GLY A 104 14.08 7.05 -3.89
C GLY A 104 12.90 6.58 -4.77
N PRO A 105 11.68 7.12 -4.53
CA PRO A 105 10.51 6.82 -5.34
C PRO A 105 10.68 7.35 -6.78
N ILE A 106 10.04 6.67 -7.72
CA ILE A 106 10.05 7.02 -9.15
C ILE A 106 9.40 8.40 -9.36
N GLY A 107 8.42 8.74 -8.52
CA GLY A 107 7.66 9.98 -8.62
C GLY A 107 6.49 9.88 -9.61
N GLN A 108 5.97 8.68 -9.83
CA GLN A 108 4.75 8.40 -10.60
C GLN A 108 3.80 7.54 -9.75
N MET A 109 2.49 7.73 -9.92
CA MET A 109 1.52 6.91 -9.21
C MET A 109 1.39 5.53 -9.86
N MET A 110 1.43 4.48 -9.03
CA MET A 110 1.25 3.09 -9.46
C MET A 110 -0.19 2.83 -9.92
N GLU A 111 -0.37 1.94 -10.90
CA GLU A 111 -1.68 1.42 -11.28
C GLU A 111 -2.38 0.73 -10.08
N PRO A 112 -3.71 0.88 -9.93
CA PRO A 112 -4.62 1.60 -10.84
C PRO A 112 -4.85 3.07 -10.48
N ILE A 113 -4.14 3.62 -9.48
CA ILE A 113 -4.28 5.05 -9.12
C ILE A 113 -3.66 5.95 -10.21
N GLY A 114 -2.51 5.55 -10.73
CA GLY A 114 -1.83 6.21 -11.84
C GLY A 114 -1.60 5.28 -13.02
N THR A 115 -0.59 5.63 -13.82
CA THR A 115 -0.27 4.97 -15.10
C THR A 115 0.95 4.06 -15.04
N LEU A 116 1.68 4.04 -13.92
CA LEU A 116 2.88 3.24 -13.78
C LEU A 116 2.51 1.80 -13.43
N SER A 117 2.67 0.89 -14.39
CA SER A 117 2.48 -0.53 -14.13
C SER A 117 3.60 -1.10 -13.26
N PHE A 118 3.32 -2.22 -12.58
CA PHE A 118 4.29 -2.91 -11.73
C PHE A 118 5.58 -3.29 -12.45
N GLU A 119 5.47 -3.82 -13.67
CA GLU A 119 6.65 -4.25 -14.45
C GLU A 119 7.46 -3.06 -14.94
N GLN A 120 6.82 -1.92 -15.26
CA GLN A 120 7.54 -0.69 -15.58
C GLN A 120 8.30 -0.16 -14.37
N ALA A 121 7.68 -0.13 -13.19
CA ALA A 121 8.36 0.26 -11.96
C ALA A 121 9.57 -0.64 -11.68
N TYR A 122 9.38 -1.96 -11.79
CA TYR A 122 10.45 -2.96 -11.62
C TYR A 122 11.62 -2.70 -12.57
N GLU A 123 11.38 -2.50 -13.87
CA GLU A 123 12.46 -2.28 -14.84
C GLU A 123 13.21 -0.96 -14.59
N ILE A 124 12.52 0.07 -14.10
CA ILE A 124 13.16 1.36 -13.75
C ILE A 124 14.08 1.18 -12.54
N PHE A 125 13.61 0.51 -11.48
CA PHE A 125 14.46 0.26 -10.30
C PHE A 125 15.63 -0.67 -10.65
N LYS A 126 15.42 -1.66 -11.50
CA LYS A 126 16.46 -2.59 -11.97
C LYS A 126 17.60 -1.86 -12.68
N GLU A 127 17.32 -0.83 -13.48
CA GLU A 127 18.37 0.00 -14.09
C GLU A 127 19.28 0.64 -13.04
N GLN A 128 18.69 1.20 -11.97
CA GLN A 128 19.44 1.82 -10.88
C GLN A 128 20.29 0.78 -10.12
N VAL A 129 19.70 -0.39 -9.81
CA VAL A 129 20.38 -1.48 -9.10
C VAL A 129 21.60 -1.98 -9.90
N ILE A 130 21.44 -2.23 -11.19
CA ILE A 130 22.54 -2.70 -12.05
C ILE A 130 23.62 -1.62 -12.19
N ALA A 131 23.23 -0.36 -12.33
CA ALA A 131 24.18 0.74 -12.44
C ALA A 131 24.96 1.01 -11.14
N GLY A 132 24.40 0.64 -9.99
CA GLY A 132 24.97 0.85 -8.66
C GLY A 132 26.04 -0.16 -8.22
N GLU A 133 26.58 -0.95 -9.16
CA GLU A 133 27.70 -1.86 -8.89
C GLU A 133 28.87 -1.11 -8.20
N GLY A 134 29.37 -1.65 -7.09
CA GLY A 134 30.43 -1.03 -6.27
C GLY A 134 29.95 -0.42 -4.95
N ALA A 135 28.63 -0.32 -4.74
CA ALA A 135 28.04 -0.09 -3.42
C ALA A 135 28.15 -1.34 -2.52
N ASP A 136 28.04 -1.14 -1.21
CA ASP A 136 28.08 -2.22 -0.20
C ASP A 136 26.68 -2.70 0.22
N LEU A 137 25.67 -1.85 0.04
CA LEU A 137 24.27 -2.12 0.34
C LEU A 137 23.34 -1.25 -0.52
N ILE A 138 22.07 -1.62 -0.59
CA ILE A 138 21.03 -0.86 -1.30
C ILE A 138 20.07 -0.30 -0.25
N LEU A 139 19.81 1.01 -0.31
CA LEU A 139 18.81 1.70 0.50
C LEU A 139 17.68 2.17 -0.42
N ILE A 140 16.53 1.51 -0.31
CA ILE A 140 15.28 1.95 -0.92
C ILE A 140 14.57 2.84 0.09
N GLU A 141 14.52 4.15 -0.11
CA GLU A 141 14.02 5.08 0.89
C GLU A 141 12.88 5.99 0.44
N THR A 142 12.15 6.55 1.41
CA THR A 142 11.07 7.52 1.21
C THR A 142 9.92 7.01 0.32
N ILE A 143 9.73 5.69 0.24
CA ILE A 143 8.63 5.14 -0.55
C ILE A 143 7.30 5.35 0.17
N SER A 144 6.33 5.92 -0.55
CA SER A 144 4.99 6.23 0.00
C SER A 144 3.92 5.19 -0.36
N ASP A 145 4.22 4.29 -1.31
CA ASP A 145 3.36 3.20 -1.74
C ASP A 145 4.07 1.84 -1.58
N ILE A 146 3.50 0.94 -0.77
CA ILE A 146 4.06 -0.39 -0.55
C ILE A 146 4.14 -1.22 -1.83
N TYR A 147 3.32 -0.92 -2.85
CA TYR A 147 3.39 -1.61 -4.13
C TYR A 147 4.62 -1.23 -4.94
N GLU A 148 4.98 0.05 -4.94
CA GLU A 148 6.23 0.57 -5.51
C GLU A 148 7.44 0.01 -4.75
N ALA A 149 7.37 -0.02 -3.41
CA ALA A 149 8.42 -0.62 -2.59
C ALA A 149 8.64 -2.10 -2.92
N LYS A 150 7.55 -2.85 -3.14
CA LYS A 150 7.64 -4.25 -3.57
C LYS A 150 8.36 -4.39 -4.92
N ALA A 151 8.04 -3.54 -5.91
CA ALA A 151 8.72 -3.54 -7.19
C ALA A 151 10.23 -3.25 -7.04
N ALA A 152 10.58 -2.24 -6.22
CA ALA A 152 11.97 -1.88 -5.92
C ALA A 152 12.74 -3.01 -5.21
N VAL A 153 12.15 -3.62 -4.19
CA VAL A 153 12.77 -4.72 -3.44
C VAL A 153 12.98 -5.94 -4.36
N LEU A 154 11.99 -6.31 -5.17
CA LEU A 154 12.17 -7.39 -6.13
C LEU A 154 13.25 -7.07 -7.16
N ALA A 155 13.29 -5.84 -7.69
CA ALA A 155 14.34 -5.41 -8.61
C ALA A 155 15.74 -5.53 -7.96
N ALA A 156 15.87 -5.14 -6.70
CA ALA A 156 17.12 -5.28 -5.93
C ALA A 156 17.50 -6.75 -5.70
N LYS A 157 16.60 -7.57 -5.14
CA LYS A 157 16.88 -8.96 -4.77
C LYS A 157 17.09 -9.88 -5.98
N GLU A 158 16.49 -9.57 -7.14
CA GLU A 158 16.65 -10.38 -8.36
C GLU A 158 17.90 -10.00 -9.18
N ASN A 159 18.49 -8.82 -8.95
CA ASN A 159 19.59 -8.30 -9.77
C ASN A 159 20.85 -7.95 -8.94
N SER A 160 20.85 -8.22 -7.63
CA SER A 160 21.97 -7.96 -6.74
C SER A 160 21.96 -8.89 -5.51
N ASP A 161 23.15 -9.27 -5.05
CA ASP A 161 23.36 -10.02 -3.80
C ASP A 161 23.62 -9.09 -2.59
N LEU A 162 23.58 -7.77 -2.80
CA LEU A 162 23.81 -6.80 -1.73
C LEU A 162 22.68 -6.83 -0.68
N PRO A 163 22.99 -6.52 0.59
CA PRO A 163 21.96 -6.30 1.61
C PRO A 163 21.00 -5.20 1.18
N VAL A 164 19.69 -5.44 1.34
CA VAL A 164 18.62 -4.50 0.96
C VAL A 164 17.95 -3.94 2.19
N LEU A 165 18.02 -2.63 2.35
CA LEU A 165 17.31 -1.84 3.34
C LEU A 165 16.12 -1.16 2.66
N CYS A 166 14.94 -1.20 3.29
CA CYS A 166 13.76 -0.51 2.75
C CYS A 166 13.05 0.32 3.83
N THR A 167 12.96 1.62 3.62
CA THR A 167 12.20 2.53 4.48
C THR A 167 10.99 3.10 3.77
N LEU A 168 9.88 3.18 4.51
CA LEU A 168 8.67 3.86 4.05
C LEU A 168 8.55 5.20 4.75
N THR A 169 7.83 6.13 4.13
CA THR A 169 7.45 7.38 4.78
C THR A 169 6.00 7.32 5.28
N PHE A 170 5.79 7.71 6.53
CA PHE A 170 4.49 7.68 7.20
C PHE A 170 4.02 9.10 7.54
N GLN A 171 2.71 9.28 7.52
CA GLN A 171 2.04 10.46 8.04
C GLN A 171 1.82 10.34 9.55
N GLU A 172 1.44 11.44 10.21
CA GLU A 172 1.21 11.48 11.66
C GLU A 172 0.09 10.52 12.12
N ASN A 173 -0.84 10.14 11.23
CA ASN A 173 -1.87 9.14 11.47
C ASN A 173 -1.32 7.69 11.54
N GLY A 174 -0.01 7.49 11.39
CA GLY A 174 0.63 6.18 11.42
C GLY A 174 0.49 5.36 10.14
N ARG A 175 0.10 5.97 9.01
CA ARG A 175 -0.05 5.30 7.71
C ARG A 175 0.78 5.97 6.62
N THR A 176 1.14 5.21 5.59
CA THR A 176 1.69 5.76 4.34
C THR A 176 0.61 6.51 3.55
N LEU A 177 1.01 7.24 2.50
CA LEU A 177 0.07 7.96 1.62
C LEU A 177 -1.03 7.04 1.04
N THR A 178 -0.68 5.80 0.69
CA THR A 178 -1.64 4.82 0.16
C THR A 178 -2.36 4.01 1.25
N GLY A 179 -2.13 4.32 2.52
CA GLY A 179 -2.84 3.77 3.66
C GLY A 179 -2.18 2.55 4.32
N THR A 180 -0.94 2.21 4.00
CA THR A 180 -0.23 1.07 4.62
C THR A 180 0.10 1.36 6.07
N ASN A 181 -0.27 0.45 6.96
CA ASN A 181 0.04 0.53 8.39
C ASN A 181 1.35 -0.22 8.74
N PRO A 182 1.97 0.00 9.92
CA PRO A 182 3.24 -0.61 10.28
C PRO A 182 3.24 -2.14 10.28
N LEU A 183 2.14 -2.77 10.73
CA LEU A 183 2.02 -4.23 10.75
C LEU A 183 2.06 -4.82 9.33
N ALA A 184 1.34 -4.19 8.40
CA ALA A 184 1.34 -4.59 6.99
C ALA A 184 2.72 -4.37 6.35
N ALA A 185 3.30 -3.17 6.52
CA ALA A 185 4.61 -2.81 5.98
C ALA A 185 5.70 -3.79 6.42
N VAL A 186 5.78 -4.08 7.73
CA VAL A 186 6.77 -5.00 8.28
C VAL A 186 6.63 -6.40 7.69
N ASN A 187 5.41 -6.96 7.68
CA ASN A 187 5.21 -8.34 7.20
C ASN A 187 5.44 -8.49 5.69
N ILE A 188 5.16 -7.46 4.90
CA ILE A 188 5.42 -7.45 3.45
C ILE A 188 6.93 -7.36 3.19
N LEU A 189 7.60 -6.35 3.76
CA LEU A 189 9.02 -6.09 3.48
C LEU A 189 9.94 -7.18 4.06
N GLU A 190 9.64 -7.70 5.26
CA GLU A 190 10.34 -8.85 5.84
C GLU A 190 10.13 -10.10 4.98
N GLY A 191 8.89 -10.33 4.50
CA GLY A 191 8.56 -11.45 3.63
C GLY A 191 9.33 -11.43 2.31
N LEU A 192 9.50 -10.24 1.71
CA LEU A 192 10.28 -10.04 0.48
C LEU A 192 11.79 -10.21 0.67
N GLY A 193 12.26 -10.40 1.92
CA GLY A 193 13.66 -10.66 2.22
C GLY A 193 14.53 -9.41 2.32
N CYS A 194 13.96 -8.28 2.77
CA CYS A 194 14.76 -7.14 3.21
C CYS A 194 15.64 -7.54 4.40
N ASP A 195 16.87 -7.01 4.43
CA ASP A 195 17.83 -7.26 5.50
C ASP A 195 17.61 -6.32 6.69
N ALA A 196 16.98 -5.17 6.42
CA ALA A 196 16.39 -4.30 7.43
C ALA A 196 15.31 -3.39 6.85
N ILE A 197 14.45 -2.89 7.72
CA ILE A 197 13.29 -2.08 7.35
C ILE A 197 13.15 -0.88 8.26
N GLY A 198 12.35 0.11 7.89
CA GLY A 198 12.15 1.23 8.79
C GLY A 198 11.36 2.38 8.21
N MET A 199 11.66 3.57 8.72
CA MET A 199 11.02 4.79 8.25
C MET A 199 11.99 5.97 8.19
N ASN A 200 11.73 6.85 7.24
CA ASN A 200 12.45 8.09 7.07
C ASN A 200 11.52 9.20 6.55
N CYS A 201 11.98 10.44 6.66
CA CYS A 201 11.30 11.63 6.15
C CYS A 201 9.89 11.87 6.76
N SER A 202 9.17 12.87 6.22
CA SER A 202 7.85 13.41 6.63
C SER A 202 7.73 13.96 8.06
N LEU A 203 8.30 13.28 9.05
CA LEU A 203 8.10 13.55 10.47
C LEU A 203 9.42 13.89 11.17
N GLY A 204 9.32 14.68 12.23
CA GLY A 204 10.41 14.87 13.19
C GLY A 204 10.55 13.67 14.13
N PRO A 205 11.63 13.61 14.93
CA PRO A 205 11.89 12.49 15.82
C PRO A 205 10.79 12.26 16.87
N VAL A 206 10.08 13.31 17.31
CA VAL A 206 8.99 13.21 18.28
C VAL A 206 7.79 12.47 17.69
N GLN A 207 7.31 12.90 16.52
CA GLN A 207 6.14 12.33 15.86
C GLN A 207 6.40 10.90 15.37
N MET A 208 7.67 10.55 15.07
CA MET A 208 8.03 9.19 14.66
C MET A 208 7.95 8.16 15.80
N MET A 209 8.15 8.55 17.06
CA MET A 209 8.24 7.61 18.21
C MET A 209 7.13 6.54 18.27
N PRO A 210 5.82 6.86 18.19
CA PRO A 210 4.77 5.84 18.24
C PRO A 210 4.86 4.85 17.06
N ILE A 211 5.18 5.34 15.86
CA ILE A 211 5.29 4.52 14.65
C ILE A 211 6.54 3.62 14.74
N VAL A 212 7.67 4.16 15.20
CA VAL A 212 8.91 3.42 15.44
C VAL A 212 8.69 2.29 16.43
N LYS A 213 7.97 2.55 17.52
CA LYS A 213 7.62 1.52 18.52
C LYS A 213 6.87 0.37 17.86
N ASP A 214 5.86 0.67 17.04
CA ASP A 214 5.08 -0.36 16.35
C ASP A 214 5.94 -1.16 15.37
N ILE A 215 6.78 -0.51 14.57
CA ILE A 215 7.71 -1.19 13.65
C ILE A 215 8.65 -2.15 14.41
N VAL A 216 9.22 -1.70 15.54
CA VAL A 216 10.10 -2.54 16.38
C VAL A 216 9.36 -3.71 17.04
N ASP A 217 8.10 -3.49 17.45
CA ASP A 217 7.29 -4.54 18.07
C ASP A 217 6.92 -5.66 17.08
N TYR A 218 6.71 -5.31 15.80
CA TYR A 218 6.34 -6.25 14.75
C TYR A 218 7.52 -6.86 13.99
N SER A 219 8.66 -6.18 13.91
CA SER A 219 9.81 -6.61 13.09
C SER A 219 10.59 -7.76 13.71
N SER A 220 10.95 -8.75 12.90
CA SER A 220 11.92 -9.80 13.25
C SER A 220 13.34 -9.49 12.78
N ILE A 221 13.51 -8.42 12.01
CA ILE A 221 14.77 -7.97 11.41
C ILE A 221 15.15 -6.58 11.95
N PRO A 222 16.42 -6.14 11.79
CA PRO A 222 16.85 -4.83 12.28
C PRO A 222 16.01 -3.67 11.73
N VAL A 223 15.84 -2.63 12.56
CA VAL A 223 15.06 -1.44 12.22
C VAL A 223 15.99 -0.24 12.02
N MET A 224 15.69 0.57 11.00
CA MET A 224 16.37 1.82 10.66
C MET A 224 15.44 3.03 10.82
N VAL A 225 15.97 4.16 11.31
CA VAL A 225 15.21 5.42 11.38
C VAL A 225 16.08 6.61 10.94
N GLN A 226 15.54 7.44 10.04
CA GLN A 226 16.14 8.72 9.59
C GLN A 226 15.11 9.85 9.66
N PRO A 227 14.94 10.49 10.83
CA PRO A 227 13.98 11.59 10.99
C PRO A 227 14.42 12.87 10.27
N ASN A 228 13.46 13.74 9.96
CA ASN A 228 13.77 15.14 9.64
C ASN A 228 14.26 15.88 10.89
N ALA A 229 14.96 17.00 10.72
CA ALA A 229 15.37 17.89 11.83
C ALA A 229 14.18 18.65 12.49
N GLY A 230 12.97 18.11 12.43
CA GLY A 230 11.71 18.77 12.78
C GLY A 230 10.74 18.82 11.61
N LEU A 231 9.56 19.37 11.84
CA LEU A 231 8.66 19.72 10.75
C LEU A 231 9.23 20.95 10.04
N PRO A 232 9.21 20.99 8.69
CA PRO A 232 9.69 22.15 7.96
C PRO A 232 8.78 23.35 8.24
N ARG A 233 9.39 24.49 8.54
CA ARG A 233 8.74 25.80 8.55
C ARG A 233 9.45 26.71 7.58
N ILE A 234 8.72 27.65 7.00
CA ILE A 234 9.33 28.70 6.18
C ILE A 234 9.34 29.97 7.03
N GLU A 235 10.54 30.51 7.26
CA GLU A 235 10.74 31.81 7.90
C GLU A 235 11.62 32.66 6.96
N ASP A 236 11.17 33.87 6.62
CA ASP A 236 11.87 34.80 5.72
C ASP A 236 12.28 34.17 4.36
N GLY A 237 11.42 33.34 3.79
CA GLY A 237 11.68 32.65 2.51
C GLY A 237 12.72 31.53 2.57
N LYS A 238 13.12 31.09 3.77
CA LYS A 238 14.04 29.96 3.98
C LYS A 238 13.37 28.85 4.79
N THR A 239 13.68 27.61 4.45
CA THR A 239 13.29 26.46 5.28
C THR A 239 14.09 26.44 6.57
N VAL A 240 13.39 26.53 7.69
CA VAL A 240 13.92 26.34 9.03
C VAL A 240 13.30 25.07 9.61
N TYR A 241 14.08 24.36 10.43
CA TYR A 241 13.67 23.15 11.12
C TYR A 241 13.81 23.38 12.63
N ASP A 242 12.79 22.98 13.39
CA ASP A 242 12.65 23.40 14.80
C ASP A 242 13.42 22.54 15.82
N VAL A 243 14.18 21.52 15.39
CA VAL A 243 14.86 20.60 16.33
C VAL A 243 16.37 20.83 16.28
N GLU A 244 16.95 21.13 17.45
CA GLU A 244 18.39 21.29 17.60
C GLU A 244 19.13 19.94 17.64
N PRO A 245 20.42 19.87 17.25
CA PRO A 245 21.20 18.62 17.21
C PRO A 245 21.17 17.79 18.51
N TYR A 246 21.19 18.46 19.67
CA TYR A 246 21.18 17.78 20.97
C TYR A 246 19.81 17.15 21.30
N GLU A 247 18.72 17.81 20.91
CA GLU A 247 17.36 17.29 21.09
C GLU A 247 17.12 16.10 20.16
N PHE A 248 17.52 16.24 18.90
CA PHE A 248 17.49 15.17 17.92
C PHE A 248 18.20 13.92 18.42
N ALA A 249 19.45 14.07 18.88
CA ALA A 249 20.26 12.97 19.39
C ALA A 249 19.67 12.32 20.66
N SER A 250 19.00 13.09 21.52
CA SER A 250 18.29 12.57 22.69
C SER A 250 17.15 11.63 22.30
N TYR A 251 16.36 11.97 21.28
CA TYR A 251 15.29 11.09 20.78
C TYR A 251 15.86 9.85 20.09
N ILE A 252 16.93 9.99 19.30
CA ILE A 252 17.64 8.85 18.71
C ILE A 252 18.14 7.88 19.78
N ALA A 253 18.70 8.39 20.89
CA ALA A 253 19.13 7.55 22.00
C ALA A 253 17.97 6.78 22.65
N GLN A 254 16.76 7.35 22.69
CA GLN A 254 15.55 6.67 23.16
C GLN A 254 15.07 5.61 22.17
N MET A 255 15.10 5.88 20.86
CA MET A 255 14.78 4.90 19.82
C MET A 255 15.76 3.71 19.83
N ALA A 256 17.05 3.95 20.13
CA ALA A 256 18.02 2.89 20.34
C ALA A 256 17.64 2.01 21.55
N ASP A 257 17.14 2.63 22.62
CA ASP A 257 16.63 1.90 23.78
C ASP A 257 15.34 1.13 23.46
N MET A 258 14.56 1.54 22.46
CA MET A 258 13.41 0.76 21.97
C MET A 258 13.85 -0.48 21.18
N GLY A 259 14.94 -0.39 20.42
CA GLY A 259 15.48 -1.51 19.63
C GLY A 259 15.86 -1.15 18.20
N VAL A 260 15.84 0.14 17.82
CA VAL A 260 16.34 0.59 16.53
C VAL A 260 17.86 0.42 16.48
N ALA A 261 18.36 -0.14 15.37
CA ALA A 261 19.76 -0.53 15.23
C ALA A 261 20.56 0.40 14.32
N MET A 262 19.88 1.15 13.44
CA MET A 262 20.49 1.97 12.41
C MET A 262 19.86 3.36 12.38
N PHE A 263 20.70 4.39 12.28
CA PHE A 263 20.28 5.77 12.41
C PHE A 263 20.94 6.66 11.37
N GLY A 264 20.25 7.67 10.90
CA GLY A 264 20.82 8.77 10.12
C GLY A 264 19.94 10.00 10.23
N GLY A 265 20.05 10.89 9.27
CA GLY A 265 19.20 12.07 9.16
C GLY A 265 18.58 12.21 7.78
N CYS A 266 17.37 12.75 7.71
CA CYS A 266 16.74 13.14 6.45
C CYS A 266 16.73 14.68 6.34
N CYS A 267 15.68 15.29 5.78
CA CYS A 267 15.61 16.71 5.48
C CYS A 267 15.92 17.60 6.71
N GLY A 268 16.78 18.60 6.49
CA GLY A 268 17.20 19.56 7.53
C GLY A 268 18.39 19.13 8.38
N THR A 269 18.79 17.85 8.32
CA THR A 269 19.94 17.36 9.09
C THR A 269 21.27 17.73 8.42
N THR A 270 22.27 18.03 9.24
CA THR A 270 23.61 18.49 8.81
C THR A 270 24.70 17.66 9.52
N PRO A 271 25.99 17.81 9.19
CA PRO A 271 27.07 17.11 9.87
C PRO A 271 27.05 17.28 11.41
N GLU A 272 26.59 18.42 11.92
CA GLU A 272 26.41 18.64 13.37
C GLU A 272 25.43 17.64 14.01
N PHE A 273 24.32 17.32 13.33
CA PHE A 273 23.34 16.33 13.82
C PHE A 273 23.96 14.95 13.90
N ILE A 274 24.66 14.52 12.84
CA ILE A 274 25.30 13.19 12.79
C ILE A 274 26.37 13.06 13.87
N LYS A 275 27.13 14.13 14.12
CA LYS A 275 28.08 14.17 15.23
C LYS A 275 27.39 14.00 16.59
N SER A 276 26.30 14.73 16.84
CA SER A 276 25.52 14.60 18.09
C SER A 276 24.91 13.20 18.25
N VAL A 277 24.43 12.59 17.17
CA VAL A 277 23.93 11.19 17.17
C VAL A 277 25.05 10.23 17.56
N LYS A 278 26.23 10.35 16.96
CA LYS A 278 27.39 9.51 17.29
C LYS A 278 27.80 9.65 18.75
N GLU A 279 27.81 10.87 19.27
CA GLU A 279 28.11 11.13 20.68
C GLU A 279 27.06 10.50 21.63
N ALA A 280 25.77 10.63 21.30
CA ALA A 280 24.68 10.08 22.11
C ALA A 280 24.60 8.54 22.10
N LEU A 281 25.04 7.91 21.01
CA LEU A 281 25.09 6.45 20.88
C LEU A 281 26.42 5.83 21.36
N ASN A 282 27.41 6.65 21.71
CA ASN A 282 28.71 6.15 22.15
C ASN A 282 28.57 5.26 23.40
N GLY A 283 29.13 4.04 23.32
CA GLY A 283 29.03 3.04 24.38
C GLY A 283 27.71 2.26 24.44
N LYS A 284 26.69 2.62 23.63
CA LYS A 284 25.46 1.83 23.48
C LYS A 284 25.64 0.75 22.41
N LYS A 285 25.20 -0.47 22.71
CA LYS A 285 25.11 -1.57 21.73
C LYS A 285 23.68 -1.73 21.23
N PRO A 286 23.46 -2.09 19.96
CA PRO A 286 22.12 -2.40 19.46
C PRO A 286 21.50 -3.56 20.23
N LYS A 287 20.18 -3.51 20.42
CA LYS A 287 19.43 -4.67 20.87
C LYS A 287 19.24 -5.62 19.69
N PRO A 288 19.56 -6.92 19.81
CA PRO A 288 19.29 -7.87 18.75
C PRO A 288 17.81 -7.91 18.40
N ALA A 289 17.50 -7.95 17.10
CA ALA A 289 16.13 -8.13 16.65
C ALA A 289 15.57 -9.48 17.15
N THR A 290 14.39 -9.45 17.76
CA THR A 290 13.75 -10.67 18.28
C THR A 290 12.83 -11.26 17.21
N LYS A 291 13.00 -12.54 16.89
CA LYS A 291 12.11 -13.24 15.95
C LYS A 291 10.66 -13.21 16.45
N LYS A 292 9.74 -12.67 15.64
CA LYS A 292 8.31 -12.62 15.94
C LYS A 292 7.58 -13.79 15.28
N ASN A 293 6.67 -14.42 16.01
CA ASN A 293 5.86 -15.53 15.51
C ASN A 293 4.43 -15.08 15.18
N LEU A 294 4.30 -14.09 14.29
CA LEU A 294 3.02 -13.55 13.84
C LEU A 294 2.68 -14.13 12.47
N ALA A 295 1.69 -15.01 12.41
CA ALA A 295 1.15 -15.53 11.16
C ALA A 295 0.25 -14.47 10.52
N CYS A 296 0.79 -13.65 9.63
CA CYS A 296 0.12 -12.46 9.14
C CYS A 296 0.03 -12.43 7.62
N VAL A 297 -1.14 -12.04 7.11
CA VAL A 297 -1.44 -11.83 5.70
C VAL A 297 -1.99 -10.44 5.51
N CYS A 298 -1.67 -9.80 4.39
CA CYS A 298 -1.87 -8.37 4.22
C CYS A 298 -2.41 -8.05 2.83
N SER A 299 -3.37 -7.12 2.76
CA SER A 299 -3.52 -6.23 1.61
C SER A 299 -2.58 -5.04 1.78
N SER A 300 -2.66 -4.05 0.89
CA SER A 300 -1.91 -2.80 1.01
C SER A 300 -2.27 -1.97 2.24
N THR A 301 -3.47 -2.14 2.79
CA THR A 301 -4.05 -1.25 3.83
C THR A 301 -4.51 -1.98 5.09
N LYS A 302 -4.70 -3.31 5.02
CA LYS A 302 -5.19 -4.15 6.12
C LYS A 302 -4.26 -5.35 6.32
N ALA A 303 -4.01 -5.67 7.58
CA ALA A 303 -3.29 -6.85 8.01
C ALA A 303 -4.21 -7.74 8.85
N VAL A 304 -4.16 -9.05 8.63
CA VAL A 304 -4.91 -10.06 9.40
C VAL A 304 -3.90 -11.00 10.05
N VAL A 305 -3.92 -11.06 11.38
CA VAL A 305 -3.07 -11.99 12.15
C VAL A 305 -3.87 -13.26 12.46
N ILE A 306 -3.52 -14.34 11.77
CA ILE A 306 -4.19 -15.62 11.88
C ILE A 306 -3.87 -16.25 13.24
N GLY A 307 -4.94 -16.62 13.97
CA GLY A 307 -4.83 -17.30 15.26
C GLY A 307 -4.75 -16.40 16.49
N GLN A 308 -5.01 -15.09 16.35
CA GLN A 308 -5.45 -14.21 17.45
C GLN A 308 -6.99 -14.21 17.64
N GLY A 309 -7.67 -15.07 16.88
CA GLY A 309 -9.11 -15.24 16.81
C GLY A 309 -9.42 -16.05 15.55
N VAL A 310 -10.70 -16.32 15.30
CA VAL A 310 -11.14 -16.98 14.06
C VAL A 310 -11.07 -16.00 12.90
N SER A 311 -10.28 -16.29 11.86
CA SER A 311 -10.19 -15.49 10.62
C SER A 311 -10.96 -16.15 9.48
N ILE A 312 -12.00 -15.52 8.96
CA ILE A 312 -12.87 -16.13 7.94
C ILE A 312 -12.24 -15.95 6.56
N ILE A 313 -12.00 -17.05 5.85
CA ILE A 313 -11.58 -17.05 4.44
C ILE A 313 -12.82 -17.30 3.56
N GLY A 314 -13.26 -16.28 2.84
CA GLY A 314 -14.46 -16.33 2.01
C GLY A 314 -14.27 -17.21 0.76
N GLU A 315 -15.10 -18.24 0.59
CA GLU A 315 -14.95 -19.27 -0.47
C GLU A 315 -15.68 -18.97 -1.79
N ARG A 316 -16.31 -17.79 -1.94
CA ARG A 316 -17.31 -17.62 -3.02
C ARG A 316 -16.71 -17.41 -4.40
N ILE A 317 -15.51 -16.86 -4.51
CA ILE A 317 -14.83 -16.59 -5.78
C ILE A 317 -14.11 -17.87 -6.23
N ASN A 318 -14.91 -18.90 -6.49
CA ASN A 318 -14.44 -20.20 -6.96
C ASN A 318 -15.41 -20.74 -8.02
N PRO A 319 -14.99 -20.89 -9.29
CA PRO A 319 -15.84 -21.33 -10.39
C PRO A 319 -16.31 -22.78 -10.27
N THR A 320 -15.71 -23.58 -9.39
CA THR A 320 -16.05 -25.00 -9.20
C THR A 320 -17.50 -25.15 -8.77
N GLY A 321 -18.32 -25.77 -9.63
CA GLY A 321 -19.76 -25.95 -9.38
C GLY A 321 -20.62 -24.70 -9.55
N LYS A 322 -20.05 -23.53 -9.89
CA LYS A 322 -20.78 -22.26 -10.03
C LYS A 322 -20.90 -21.86 -11.50
N LYS A 323 -22.07 -22.11 -12.09
CA LYS A 323 -22.33 -21.84 -13.52
C LYS A 323 -22.16 -20.35 -13.87
N ARG A 324 -22.78 -19.44 -13.10
CA ARG A 324 -22.73 -18.00 -13.34
C ARG A 324 -21.30 -17.43 -13.30
N LEU A 325 -20.52 -17.80 -12.29
CA LEU A 325 -19.12 -17.34 -12.17
C LEU A 325 -18.26 -17.86 -13.33
N ARG A 326 -18.43 -19.12 -13.75
CA ARG A 326 -17.74 -19.66 -14.93
C ARG A 326 -18.07 -18.90 -16.22
N GLU A 327 -19.34 -18.54 -16.41
CA GLU A 327 -19.77 -17.76 -17.58
C GLU A 327 -19.18 -16.35 -17.54
N ALA A 328 -19.18 -15.69 -16.38
CA ALA A 328 -18.60 -14.37 -16.20
C ALA A 328 -17.09 -14.34 -16.49
N ILE A 329 -16.31 -15.27 -15.91
CA ILE A 329 -14.86 -15.36 -16.16
C ILE A 329 -14.58 -15.61 -17.66
N LYS A 330 -15.34 -16.50 -18.31
CA LYS A 330 -15.19 -16.77 -19.75
C LYS A 330 -15.54 -15.58 -20.63
N ALA A 331 -16.52 -14.77 -20.21
CA ALA A 331 -16.92 -13.56 -20.92
C ALA A 331 -16.01 -12.36 -20.63
N GLY A 332 -15.10 -12.46 -19.65
CA GLY A 332 -14.28 -11.34 -19.20
C GLY A 332 -15.04 -10.32 -18.35
N ASP A 333 -16.18 -10.71 -17.77
CA ASP A 333 -16.99 -9.94 -16.83
C ASP A 333 -16.42 -10.11 -15.41
N PHE A 334 -15.49 -9.23 -15.04
CA PHE A 334 -14.88 -9.21 -13.72
C PHE A 334 -15.67 -8.37 -12.70
N ASP A 335 -16.67 -7.60 -13.13
CA ASP A 335 -17.58 -6.89 -12.24
C ASP A 335 -18.37 -7.89 -11.38
N TYR A 336 -18.77 -9.03 -11.95
CA TYR A 336 -19.36 -10.10 -11.15
C TYR A 336 -18.40 -10.67 -10.09
N VAL A 337 -17.11 -10.84 -10.42
CA VAL A 337 -16.07 -11.30 -9.47
C VAL A 337 -15.91 -10.30 -8.32
N VAL A 338 -15.83 -9.01 -8.65
CA VAL A 338 -15.76 -7.91 -7.69
C VAL A 338 -17.01 -7.85 -6.80
N SER A 339 -18.20 -8.04 -7.37
CA SER A 339 -19.46 -8.05 -6.61
C SER A 339 -19.52 -9.16 -5.56
N GLU A 340 -18.99 -10.35 -5.88
CA GLU A 340 -18.88 -11.46 -4.93
C GLU A 340 -17.84 -11.15 -3.84
N ALA A 341 -16.77 -10.43 -4.17
CA ALA A 341 -15.78 -9.97 -3.19
C ALA A 341 -16.35 -8.98 -2.18
N ILE A 342 -17.07 -7.96 -2.66
CA ILE A 342 -17.74 -6.96 -1.82
C ILE A 342 -18.76 -7.65 -0.91
N SER A 343 -19.61 -8.51 -1.46
CA SER A 343 -20.61 -9.23 -0.67
C SER A 343 -19.96 -10.07 0.45
N GLN A 344 -18.82 -10.70 0.17
CA GLN A 344 -18.10 -11.45 1.19
C GLN A 344 -17.47 -10.56 2.26
N LYS A 345 -16.92 -9.40 1.88
CA LYS A 345 -16.43 -8.39 2.84
C LYS A 345 -17.55 -7.91 3.77
N GLU A 346 -18.69 -7.51 3.21
CA GLU A 346 -19.83 -7.00 3.98
C GLU A 346 -20.45 -8.06 4.90
N THR A 347 -20.38 -9.33 4.51
CA THR A 347 -20.91 -10.43 5.32
C THR A 347 -19.93 -10.95 6.37
N GLY A 348 -18.70 -10.41 6.41
CA GLY A 348 -17.74 -10.62 7.48
C GLY A 348 -16.55 -11.51 7.13
N SER A 349 -16.20 -11.68 5.86
CA SER A 349 -14.93 -12.29 5.48
C SER A 349 -13.75 -11.42 5.90
N ASP A 350 -12.69 -12.05 6.42
CA ASP A 350 -11.44 -11.38 6.79
C ASP A 350 -10.39 -11.48 5.66
N ILE A 351 -10.44 -12.57 4.90
CA ILE A 351 -9.57 -12.91 3.76
C ILE A 351 -10.47 -13.44 2.64
N LEU A 352 -10.10 -13.29 1.37
CA LEU A 352 -10.85 -13.88 0.25
C LEU A 352 -10.04 -14.94 -0.50
N ASP A 353 -10.64 -16.12 -0.67
CA ASP A 353 -10.15 -17.14 -1.59
C ASP A 353 -10.52 -16.76 -3.04
N VAL A 354 -9.53 -16.78 -3.93
CA VAL A 354 -9.66 -16.36 -5.33
C VAL A 354 -9.14 -17.47 -6.23
N ASN A 355 -10.06 -18.22 -6.84
CA ASN A 355 -9.77 -19.23 -7.84
C ASN A 355 -10.30 -18.81 -9.21
N MET A 356 -9.42 -18.75 -10.22
CA MET A 356 -9.77 -18.40 -11.61
C MET A 356 -9.71 -19.61 -12.56
N GLY A 357 -9.58 -20.83 -12.03
CA GLY A 357 -9.42 -22.06 -12.78
C GLY A 357 -10.69 -22.44 -13.54
N VAL A 358 -10.77 -22.08 -14.82
CA VAL A 358 -11.85 -22.49 -15.72
C VAL A 358 -11.26 -23.24 -16.93
N PRO A 359 -11.78 -24.42 -17.29
CA PRO A 359 -11.30 -25.11 -18.48
C PRO A 359 -11.49 -24.27 -19.76
N GLY A 360 -10.41 -24.14 -20.52
CA GLY A 360 -10.40 -23.50 -21.85
C GLY A 360 -10.13 -21.99 -21.86
N ILE A 361 -9.66 -21.40 -20.76
CA ILE A 361 -9.19 -20.01 -20.73
C ILE A 361 -7.69 -19.95 -20.38
N ASP A 362 -7.08 -18.78 -20.59
CA ASP A 362 -5.77 -18.46 -20.04
C ASP A 362 -5.92 -18.12 -18.54
N GLU A 363 -5.60 -19.08 -17.68
CA GLU A 363 -5.69 -18.94 -16.22
C GLU A 363 -4.71 -17.89 -15.68
N VAL A 364 -3.52 -17.74 -16.30
CA VAL A 364 -2.51 -16.76 -15.88
C VAL A 364 -3.07 -15.35 -16.09
N ALA A 365 -3.61 -15.08 -17.27
CA ALA A 365 -4.23 -13.79 -17.58
C ALA A 365 -5.46 -13.53 -16.69
N ALA A 366 -6.30 -14.53 -16.45
CA ALA A 366 -7.49 -14.40 -15.62
C ALA A 366 -7.15 -14.14 -14.15
N ALA A 367 -6.19 -14.88 -13.57
CA ALA A 367 -5.73 -14.69 -12.19
C ALA A 367 -5.11 -13.31 -11.99
N THR A 368 -4.23 -12.89 -12.92
CA THR A 368 -3.59 -11.57 -12.89
C THR A 368 -4.64 -10.45 -12.96
N ARG A 369 -5.63 -10.58 -13.85
CA ARG A 369 -6.73 -9.60 -13.95
C ARG A 369 -7.59 -9.59 -12.69
N ALA A 370 -7.96 -10.74 -12.14
CA ALA A 370 -8.72 -10.82 -10.88
C ALA A 370 -7.99 -10.09 -9.75
N VAL A 371 -6.69 -10.32 -9.58
CA VAL A 371 -5.90 -9.65 -8.53
C VAL A 371 -5.93 -8.13 -8.68
N ARG A 372 -5.70 -7.60 -9.89
CA ARG A 372 -5.72 -6.14 -10.17
C ARG A 372 -7.09 -5.52 -9.85
N GLU A 373 -8.16 -6.18 -10.29
CA GLU A 373 -9.52 -5.70 -10.08
C GLU A 373 -9.94 -5.76 -8.61
N LEU A 374 -9.59 -6.84 -7.91
CA LEU A 374 -9.96 -7.02 -6.50
C LEU A 374 -9.22 -6.04 -5.60
N GLN A 375 -7.88 -5.95 -5.71
CA GLN A 375 -7.08 -5.12 -4.80
C GLN A 375 -7.35 -3.62 -4.91
N SER A 376 -8.08 -3.18 -5.94
CA SER A 376 -8.47 -1.79 -6.12
C SER A 376 -9.88 -1.46 -5.61
N VAL A 377 -10.68 -2.47 -5.25
CA VAL A 377 -11.97 -2.27 -4.54
C VAL A 377 -11.85 -2.62 -3.07
N ILE A 378 -11.28 -3.78 -2.79
CA ILE A 378 -11.33 -4.37 -1.47
C ILE A 378 -9.99 -4.22 -0.76
N ASP A 379 -10.08 -4.04 0.55
CA ASP A 379 -8.97 -3.96 1.49
C ASP A 379 -8.67 -5.32 2.14
N LEU A 380 -9.37 -6.40 1.79
CA LEU A 380 -9.13 -7.71 2.37
C LEU A 380 -7.89 -8.38 1.75
N PRO A 381 -7.05 -9.07 2.55
CA PRO A 381 -6.02 -9.93 2.04
C PRO A 381 -6.57 -11.01 1.10
N LEU A 382 -5.76 -11.43 0.12
CA LEU A 382 -6.14 -12.46 -0.86
C LEU A 382 -5.41 -13.78 -0.59
N GLN A 383 -6.17 -14.85 -0.75
CA GLN A 383 -5.67 -16.21 -0.91
C GLN A 383 -5.78 -16.58 -2.39
N ILE A 384 -4.63 -16.79 -3.03
CA ILE A 384 -4.52 -17.15 -4.44
C ILE A 384 -4.65 -18.66 -4.56
N ASP A 385 -5.79 -19.12 -5.10
CA ASP A 385 -6.10 -20.54 -5.26
C ASP A 385 -5.94 -20.98 -6.72
N SER A 386 -4.95 -21.83 -6.97
CA SER A 386 -4.74 -22.45 -8.27
C SER A 386 -3.91 -23.73 -8.16
N SER A 387 -4.08 -24.63 -9.14
CA SER A 387 -3.18 -25.77 -9.35
C SER A 387 -2.04 -25.47 -10.34
N ASN A 388 -2.04 -24.30 -10.98
CA ASN A 388 -1.07 -23.88 -11.98
C ASN A 388 0.01 -22.99 -11.34
N PRO A 389 1.27 -23.45 -11.21
CA PRO A 389 2.35 -22.66 -10.62
C PRO A 389 2.60 -21.33 -11.33
N ASP A 390 2.45 -21.27 -12.66
CA ASP A 390 2.67 -20.05 -13.44
C ASP A 390 1.60 -18.99 -13.13
N ALA A 391 0.35 -19.43 -12.92
CA ALA A 391 -0.74 -18.53 -12.53
C ALA A 391 -0.55 -18.02 -11.10
N ILE A 392 -0.09 -18.88 -10.18
CA ILE A 392 0.26 -18.49 -8.81
C ILE A 392 1.37 -17.44 -8.84
N GLU A 393 2.50 -17.72 -9.50
CA GLU A 393 3.64 -16.80 -9.56
C GLU A 393 3.26 -15.45 -10.16
N ALA A 394 2.55 -15.44 -11.29
CA ALA A 394 2.10 -14.21 -11.92
C ALA A 394 1.19 -13.38 -10.99
N ALA A 395 0.24 -14.04 -10.31
CA ALA A 395 -0.68 -13.39 -9.39
C ALA A 395 0.02 -12.83 -8.14
N VAL A 396 0.88 -13.61 -7.47
CA VAL A 396 1.57 -13.15 -6.26
C VAL A 396 2.65 -12.10 -6.55
N ARG A 397 3.24 -12.10 -7.74
CA ARG A 397 4.20 -11.07 -8.18
C ARG A 397 3.56 -9.68 -8.15
N ILE A 398 2.39 -9.53 -8.75
CA ILE A 398 1.68 -8.24 -8.84
C ILE A 398 0.73 -7.97 -7.67
N TYR A 399 0.61 -8.88 -6.70
CA TYR A 399 -0.27 -8.65 -5.56
C TYR A 399 0.28 -7.54 -4.65
N ASN A 400 -0.53 -6.51 -4.39
CA ASN A 400 -0.17 -5.42 -3.49
C ASN A 400 -0.41 -5.82 -2.01
N GLY A 401 0.44 -6.71 -1.50
CA GLY A 401 0.32 -7.25 -0.15
C GLY A 401 1.10 -8.54 0.06
N LYS A 402 0.78 -9.24 1.15
CA LYS A 402 1.28 -10.59 1.50
C LYS A 402 0.13 -11.59 1.39
N ALA A 403 0.15 -12.36 0.30
CA ALA A 403 -0.90 -13.33 -0.02
C ALA A 403 -0.77 -14.65 0.75
N ILE A 404 -1.83 -15.45 0.72
CA ILE A 404 -1.77 -16.89 0.97
C ILE A 404 -1.73 -17.60 -0.39
N ILE A 405 -0.81 -18.55 -0.58
CA ILE A 405 -0.84 -19.48 -1.70
C ILE A 405 -1.63 -20.73 -1.29
N ASN A 406 -2.73 -20.97 -1.97
CA ASN A 406 -3.54 -22.18 -1.85
C ASN A 406 -3.36 -23.02 -3.14
N SER A 407 -2.51 -24.04 -3.15
CA SER A 407 -1.81 -24.65 -2.02
C SER A 407 -0.58 -25.45 -2.47
N VAL A 408 0.16 -25.95 -1.49
CA VAL A 408 1.13 -27.04 -1.66
C VAL A 408 0.60 -28.32 -1.00
N ASN A 409 1.07 -29.48 -1.43
CA ASN A 409 0.77 -30.76 -0.78
C ASN A 409 2.05 -31.55 -0.48
N GLY A 410 1.92 -32.72 0.14
CA GLY A 410 3.05 -33.57 0.55
C GLY A 410 3.83 -34.22 -0.60
N LYS A 411 3.39 -34.08 -1.86
CA LYS A 411 4.11 -34.62 -3.02
C LYS A 411 5.34 -33.77 -3.34
N ASP A 412 6.45 -34.42 -3.63
CA ASP A 412 7.73 -33.72 -3.85
C ASP A 412 7.65 -32.73 -5.03
N GLU A 413 6.98 -33.10 -6.13
CA GLU A 413 6.77 -32.21 -7.29
C GLU A 413 6.01 -30.92 -6.91
N SER A 414 5.04 -31.00 -6.00
CA SER A 414 4.28 -29.82 -5.56
C SER A 414 5.15 -28.91 -4.71
N LEU A 415 5.92 -29.49 -3.78
CA LEU A 415 6.81 -28.76 -2.88
C LEU A 415 7.90 -28.02 -3.66
N GLU A 416 8.53 -28.68 -4.64
CA GLU A 416 9.62 -28.13 -5.44
C GLU A 416 9.19 -26.97 -6.35
N LYS A 417 7.93 -26.97 -6.81
CA LYS A 417 7.41 -25.88 -7.65
C LYS A 417 6.87 -24.70 -6.84
N ILE A 418 6.18 -24.94 -5.73
CA ILE A 418 5.42 -23.89 -5.02
C ILE A 418 6.23 -23.21 -3.92
N LEU A 419 7.07 -23.95 -3.17
CA LEU A 419 7.84 -23.35 -2.06
C LEU A 419 8.82 -22.26 -2.53
N PRO A 420 9.53 -22.38 -3.67
CA PRO A 420 10.36 -21.29 -4.17
C PRO A 420 9.56 -20.02 -4.47
N ILE A 421 8.34 -20.14 -5.02
CA ILE A 421 7.44 -19.01 -5.28
C ILE A 421 7.04 -18.36 -3.95
N ALA A 422 6.59 -19.16 -2.98
CA ALA A 422 6.20 -18.66 -1.66
C ALA A 422 7.36 -17.90 -0.98
N LYS A 423 8.57 -18.46 -1.04
CA LYS A 423 9.77 -17.83 -0.48
C LYS A 423 10.12 -16.52 -1.18
N LYS A 424 10.10 -16.51 -2.52
CA LYS A 424 10.50 -15.36 -3.34
C LYS A 424 9.62 -14.14 -3.09
N TYR A 425 8.30 -14.34 -2.97
CA TYR A 425 7.33 -13.25 -2.81
C TYR A 425 6.86 -13.06 -1.35
N GLY A 426 7.46 -13.78 -0.40
CA GLY A 426 7.13 -13.68 1.02
C GLY A 426 5.70 -14.11 1.39
N ALA A 427 5.09 -14.98 0.59
CA ALA A 427 3.71 -15.40 0.78
C ALA A 427 3.57 -16.48 1.87
N CYS A 428 2.44 -16.48 2.57
CA CYS A 428 2.03 -17.62 3.38
C CYS A 428 1.66 -18.80 2.46
N VAL A 429 1.80 -20.03 2.93
CA VAL A 429 1.46 -21.23 2.14
C VAL A 429 0.51 -22.15 2.91
N ILE A 430 -0.55 -22.60 2.23
CA ILE A 430 -1.40 -23.67 2.74
C ILE A 430 -0.82 -25.02 2.33
N GLY A 431 -0.48 -25.84 3.33
CA GLY A 431 -0.06 -27.23 3.17
C GLY A 431 -1.22 -28.20 3.37
N LEU A 432 -1.64 -28.86 2.28
CA LEU A 432 -2.66 -29.89 2.29
C LEU A 432 -2.06 -31.22 2.77
N THR A 433 -2.66 -31.86 3.78
CA THR A 433 -2.16 -33.14 4.33
C THR A 433 -2.53 -34.34 3.43
N LEU A 434 -2.08 -34.32 2.18
CA LEU A 434 -2.16 -35.42 1.22
C LEU A 434 -0.80 -35.61 0.55
N ASP A 435 -0.49 -36.82 0.10
CA ASP A 435 0.78 -37.16 -0.56
C ASP A 435 0.55 -38.07 -1.79
N GLU A 436 1.56 -38.83 -2.19
CA GLU A 436 1.50 -39.80 -3.28
C GLU A 436 0.49 -40.93 -3.04
N GLU A 437 0.28 -41.33 -1.78
CA GLU A 437 -0.73 -42.34 -1.38
C GLU A 437 -2.14 -41.76 -1.30
N GLY A 438 -2.28 -40.44 -1.47
CA GLY A 438 -3.54 -39.72 -1.43
C GLY A 438 -3.83 -39.15 -0.04
N LEU A 439 -5.09 -39.18 0.37
CA LEU A 439 -5.51 -38.60 1.64
C LEU A 439 -5.44 -39.64 2.77
N PRO A 440 -4.72 -39.39 3.87
CA PRO A 440 -4.62 -40.36 4.96
C PRO A 440 -5.92 -40.53 5.74
N GLU A 441 -6.20 -41.77 6.16
CA GLU A 441 -7.40 -42.09 6.94
C GLU A 441 -7.29 -41.68 8.42
N THR A 442 -6.08 -41.52 8.97
CA THR A 442 -5.87 -41.27 10.42
C THR A 442 -5.28 -39.89 10.69
N ALA A 443 -5.60 -39.33 11.86
CA ALA A 443 -5.06 -38.05 12.32
C ALA A 443 -3.53 -38.06 12.38
N GLN A 444 -2.93 -39.17 12.85
CA GLN A 444 -1.48 -39.28 13.04
C GLN A 444 -0.71 -39.24 11.71
N LYS A 445 -1.21 -39.91 10.67
CA LYS A 445 -0.61 -39.82 9.33
C LYS A 445 -0.74 -38.42 8.72
N ARG A 446 -1.84 -37.71 8.96
CA ARG A 446 -1.99 -36.31 8.51
C ARG A 446 -0.94 -35.40 9.14
N VAL A 447 -0.64 -35.61 10.43
CA VAL A 447 0.43 -34.90 11.13
C VAL A 447 1.82 -35.21 10.55
N GLU A 448 2.07 -36.46 10.15
CA GLU A 448 3.34 -36.86 9.51
C GLU A 448 3.55 -36.15 8.17
N ILE A 449 2.51 -36.06 7.33
CA ILE A 449 2.57 -35.28 6.09
C ILE A 449 2.74 -33.79 6.38
N ALA A 450 2.01 -33.24 7.34
CA ALA A 450 2.18 -31.84 7.75
C ALA A 450 3.62 -31.55 8.21
N GLN A 451 4.23 -32.47 8.97
CA GLN A 451 5.64 -32.36 9.39
C GLN A 451 6.59 -32.38 8.19
N LYS A 452 6.34 -33.22 7.18
CA LYS A 452 7.12 -33.23 5.92
C LYS A 452 7.04 -31.86 5.24
N ILE A 453 5.83 -31.32 5.06
CA ILE A 453 5.62 -30.01 4.43
C ILE A 453 6.34 -28.91 5.19
N VAL A 454 6.19 -28.85 6.52
CA VAL A 454 6.85 -27.84 7.36
C VAL A 454 8.38 -27.93 7.28
N ASN A 455 8.95 -29.13 7.29
CA ASN A 455 10.40 -29.30 7.18
C ASN A 455 10.92 -28.84 5.82
N ARG A 456 10.25 -29.22 4.73
CA ARG A 456 10.63 -28.77 3.38
C ARG A 456 10.50 -27.26 3.24
N ALA A 457 9.43 -26.65 3.76
CA ALA A 457 9.29 -25.19 3.77
C ALA A 457 10.44 -24.50 4.52
N LYS A 458 10.86 -25.02 5.68
CA LYS A 458 12.03 -24.51 6.42
C LYS A 458 13.34 -24.64 5.65
N GLU A 459 13.55 -25.73 4.91
CA GLU A 459 14.73 -25.90 4.04
C GLU A 459 14.79 -24.81 2.95
N HIS A 460 13.64 -24.34 2.47
CA HIS A 460 13.52 -23.20 1.56
C HIS A 460 13.56 -21.84 2.27
N GLY A 461 13.75 -21.80 3.60
CA GLY A 461 13.81 -20.56 4.38
C GLY A 461 12.46 -19.90 4.63
N ILE A 462 11.37 -20.68 4.61
CA ILE A 462 10.01 -20.24 5.00
C ILE A 462 9.80 -20.59 6.47
N ASP A 463 9.41 -19.62 7.27
CA ASP A 463 9.20 -19.79 8.71
C ASP A 463 7.85 -20.43 9.03
N GLU A 464 7.76 -21.09 10.19
CA GLU A 464 6.52 -21.74 10.67
C GLU A 464 5.32 -20.78 10.72
N LYS A 465 5.58 -19.48 10.98
CA LYS A 465 4.54 -18.44 11.00
C LYS A 465 3.86 -18.25 9.64
N ASP A 466 4.55 -18.58 8.56
CA ASP A 466 4.07 -18.42 7.18
C ASP A 466 3.46 -19.73 6.63
N ILE A 467 3.32 -20.76 7.46
CA ILE A 467 2.77 -22.06 7.08
C ILE A 467 1.42 -22.26 7.77
N ILE A 468 0.42 -22.61 6.96
CA ILE A 468 -0.94 -22.93 7.42
C ILE A 468 -1.24 -24.35 6.95
N ILE A 469 -1.71 -25.22 7.83
CA ILE A 469 -1.99 -26.62 7.47
C ILE A 469 -3.49 -26.83 7.31
N ASP A 470 -3.90 -27.36 6.15
CA ASP A 470 -5.24 -27.92 5.96
C ASP A 470 -5.21 -29.42 6.23
N CYS A 471 -5.89 -29.82 7.31
CA CYS A 471 -6.00 -31.23 7.69
C CYS A 471 -6.97 -32.01 6.79
N LEU A 472 -7.61 -31.39 5.80
CA LEU A 472 -8.48 -31.94 4.76
C LEU A 472 -9.66 -32.78 5.27
N VAL A 473 -10.89 -32.30 5.09
CA VAL A 473 -12.07 -33.10 5.47
C VAL A 473 -12.51 -34.07 4.38
N LEU A 474 -12.88 -35.28 4.78
CA LEU A 474 -13.53 -36.27 3.93
C LEU A 474 -15.06 -36.15 3.96
N THR A 475 -15.72 -36.56 2.88
CA THR A 475 -17.17 -36.47 2.77
C THR A 475 -17.85 -37.50 3.68
N ALA A 476 -18.73 -37.04 4.56
CA ALA A 476 -19.42 -37.90 5.53
C ALA A 476 -20.33 -38.94 4.87
N SER A 477 -20.79 -38.68 3.63
CA SER A 477 -21.61 -39.61 2.84
C SER A 477 -20.86 -40.85 2.38
N ALA A 478 -19.54 -40.77 2.21
CA ALA A 478 -18.72 -41.86 1.66
C ALA A 478 -17.75 -42.44 2.70
N GLN A 479 -17.17 -41.61 3.56
CA GLN A 479 -16.08 -41.99 4.46
C GLN A 479 -16.33 -41.45 5.87
N GLN A 480 -17.49 -41.78 6.43
CA GLN A 480 -17.98 -41.24 7.71
C GLN A 480 -17.01 -41.44 8.88
N GLU A 481 -16.32 -42.58 8.94
CA GLU A 481 -15.37 -42.90 10.03
C GLU A 481 -14.19 -41.92 10.09
N ALA A 482 -13.76 -41.39 8.94
CA ALA A 482 -12.60 -40.50 8.83
C ALA A 482 -12.94 -39.02 9.11
N VAL A 483 -14.23 -38.66 9.23
CA VAL A 483 -14.66 -37.27 9.48
C VAL A 483 -14.07 -36.73 10.79
N MET A 484 -14.10 -37.54 11.85
CA MET A 484 -13.55 -37.15 13.15
C MET A 484 -12.02 -37.15 13.18
N GLU A 485 -11.35 -37.88 12.29
CA GLU A 485 -9.89 -37.91 12.21
C GLU A 485 -9.30 -36.56 11.77
N THR A 486 -10.04 -35.82 10.94
CA THR A 486 -9.68 -34.44 10.58
C THR A 486 -9.69 -33.54 11.82
N LEU A 487 -10.75 -33.60 12.63
CA LEU A 487 -10.85 -32.79 13.85
C LEU A 487 -9.77 -33.13 14.86
N LYS A 488 -9.46 -34.43 15.05
CA LYS A 488 -8.37 -34.88 15.93
C LYS A 488 -6.99 -34.42 15.45
N ALA A 489 -6.78 -34.25 14.14
CA ALA A 489 -5.50 -33.81 13.59
C ALA A 489 -5.20 -32.33 13.88
N ILE A 490 -6.23 -31.47 13.91
CA ILE A 490 -6.08 -30.02 14.13
C ILE A 490 -5.24 -29.68 15.38
N PRO A 491 -5.60 -30.12 16.61
CA PRO A 491 -4.81 -29.80 17.78
C PRO A 491 -3.41 -30.44 17.74
N LEU A 492 -3.29 -31.66 17.19
CA LEU A 492 -1.99 -32.35 17.08
C LEU A 492 -1.00 -31.62 16.18
N VAL A 493 -1.48 -31.09 15.04
CA VAL A 493 -0.67 -30.27 14.13
C VAL A 493 -0.18 -29.01 14.84
N LYS A 494 -1.07 -28.31 15.55
CA LYS A 494 -0.72 -27.08 16.26
C LYS A 494 0.28 -27.32 17.39
N GLU A 495 0.04 -28.33 18.21
CA GLU A 495 0.90 -28.66 19.36
C GLU A 495 2.30 -29.13 18.93
N LYS A 496 2.39 -29.94 17.86
CA LYS A 496 3.67 -30.52 17.41
C LYS A 496 4.47 -29.60 16.51
N LEU A 497 3.81 -28.81 15.66
CA LEU A 497 4.46 -28.05 14.58
C LEU A 497 4.47 -26.54 14.82
N GLY A 498 3.67 -26.01 15.76
CA GLY A 498 3.61 -24.57 16.04
C GLY A 498 2.96 -23.72 14.95
N VAL A 499 2.34 -24.36 13.94
CA VAL A 499 1.72 -23.72 12.77
C VAL A 499 0.23 -23.44 12.98
N ARG A 500 -0.35 -22.64 12.07
CA ARG A 500 -1.80 -22.37 12.04
C ARG A 500 -2.54 -23.40 11.21
N THR A 501 -3.86 -23.46 11.39
CA THR A 501 -4.71 -24.43 10.70
C THR A 501 -5.86 -23.77 9.94
N THR A 502 -6.14 -24.30 8.76
CA THR A 502 -7.29 -23.97 7.93
C THR A 502 -8.08 -25.23 7.61
N LEU A 503 -9.32 -25.06 7.14
CA LEU A 503 -10.16 -26.18 6.73
C LEU A 503 -11.30 -25.69 5.84
N GLY A 504 -11.45 -26.32 4.68
CA GLY A 504 -12.68 -26.25 3.87
C GLY A 504 -13.84 -27.02 4.50
N ALA A 505 -14.42 -26.51 5.58
CA ALA A 505 -15.44 -27.20 6.38
C ALA A 505 -16.70 -27.58 5.56
N SER A 506 -16.99 -26.85 4.48
CA SER A 506 -18.13 -27.09 3.58
C SER A 506 -18.10 -28.45 2.86
N ASN A 507 -16.92 -29.09 2.76
CA ASN A 507 -16.72 -30.35 2.04
C ASN A 507 -17.29 -31.57 2.78
N VAL A 508 -17.44 -31.50 4.11
CA VAL A 508 -17.94 -32.62 4.94
C VAL A 508 -19.32 -33.13 4.50
N SER A 509 -20.16 -32.23 3.99
CA SER A 509 -21.57 -32.51 3.68
C SER A 509 -21.83 -32.90 2.22
N TYR A 510 -20.80 -33.04 1.39
CA TYR A 510 -21.00 -33.34 -0.04
C TYR A 510 -21.79 -34.64 -0.22
N GLY A 511 -22.83 -34.61 -1.06
CA GLY A 511 -23.74 -35.74 -1.28
C GLY A 511 -24.85 -35.91 -0.23
N LEU A 512 -24.96 -35.06 0.79
CA LEU A 512 -26.01 -35.11 1.81
C LEU A 512 -27.06 -33.98 1.64
N PRO A 513 -28.33 -34.20 2.02
CA PRO A 513 -29.35 -33.16 2.05
C PRO A 513 -29.11 -32.18 3.21
N GLN A 514 -29.70 -30.97 3.12
CA GLN A 514 -29.64 -29.95 4.18
C GLN A 514 -28.22 -29.65 4.66
N ARG A 515 -27.27 -29.56 3.71
CA ARG A 515 -25.82 -29.36 3.93
C ARG A 515 -25.47 -28.31 4.98
N GLY A 516 -26.22 -27.20 5.02
CA GLY A 516 -25.99 -26.11 5.97
C GLY A 516 -26.05 -26.54 7.44
N ILE A 517 -26.86 -27.54 7.81
CA ILE A 517 -26.92 -28.07 9.19
C ILE A 517 -25.62 -28.79 9.54
N ILE A 518 -25.16 -29.66 8.64
CA ILE A 518 -23.95 -30.45 8.86
C ILE A 518 -22.73 -29.53 8.85
N ASN A 519 -22.65 -28.61 7.89
CA ASN A 519 -21.54 -27.67 7.78
C ASN A 519 -21.42 -26.78 9.03
N SER A 520 -22.52 -26.21 9.54
CA SER A 520 -22.45 -25.34 10.73
C SER A 520 -22.10 -26.12 12.00
N THR A 521 -22.64 -27.34 12.15
CA THR A 521 -22.33 -28.21 13.29
C THR A 521 -20.86 -28.63 13.26
N TYR A 522 -20.37 -29.08 12.11
CA TYR A 522 -18.98 -29.51 11.94
C TYR A 522 -18.01 -28.34 12.08
N LEU A 523 -18.34 -27.16 11.56
CA LEU A 523 -17.56 -25.94 11.75
C LEU A 523 -17.45 -25.58 13.23
N ALA A 524 -18.56 -25.58 13.98
CA ALA A 524 -18.52 -25.30 15.42
C ALA A 524 -17.63 -26.29 16.19
N MET A 525 -17.63 -27.57 15.78
CA MET A 525 -16.70 -28.57 16.32
C MET A 525 -15.25 -28.28 15.91
N ALA A 526 -14.98 -27.95 14.66
CA ALA A 526 -13.62 -27.64 14.21
C ALA A 526 -13.03 -26.43 14.95
N LEU A 527 -13.84 -25.38 15.16
CA LEU A 527 -13.46 -24.22 15.97
C LEU A 527 -13.12 -24.61 17.41
N SER A 528 -13.89 -25.50 18.05
CA SER A 528 -13.60 -25.96 19.41
C SER A 528 -12.36 -26.85 19.51
N TYR A 529 -11.95 -27.50 18.41
CA TYR A 529 -10.68 -28.22 18.29
C TYR A 529 -9.50 -27.30 17.94
N GLY A 530 -9.74 -26.00 17.77
CA GLY A 530 -8.69 -24.99 17.61
C GLY A 530 -8.43 -24.56 16.17
N LEU A 531 -9.36 -24.75 15.24
CA LEU A 531 -9.25 -24.24 13.87
C LEU A 531 -9.07 -22.70 13.86
N ASP A 532 -8.04 -22.20 13.16
CA ASP A 532 -7.72 -20.76 13.15
C ASP A 532 -8.44 -20.00 12.03
N ALA A 533 -8.42 -20.53 10.81
CA ALA A 533 -8.91 -19.81 9.63
C ALA A 533 -9.77 -20.68 8.70
N PRO A 534 -11.08 -20.87 8.97
CA PRO A 534 -11.94 -21.68 8.10
C PRO A 534 -12.12 -21.06 6.70
N ILE A 535 -12.04 -21.89 5.66
CA ILE A 535 -12.50 -21.56 4.31
C ILE A 535 -14.00 -21.87 4.24
N THR A 536 -14.83 -20.84 4.13
CA THR A 536 -16.28 -20.97 4.26
C THR A 536 -17.07 -19.86 3.59
N ASP A 537 -18.36 -20.08 3.34
CA ASP A 537 -19.25 -19.09 2.74
C ASP A 537 -19.76 -18.10 3.81
N SER A 538 -19.17 -16.90 3.86
CA SER A 538 -19.59 -15.84 4.78
C SER A 538 -21.01 -15.32 4.52
N THR A 539 -21.57 -15.54 3.32
CA THR A 539 -22.96 -15.17 3.01
C THR A 539 -23.96 -16.17 3.58
N ASN A 540 -23.50 -17.34 4.02
CA ASN A 540 -24.35 -18.33 4.65
C ASN A 540 -24.63 -17.98 6.11
N GLN A 541 -25.87 -17.60 6.39
CA GLN A 541 -26.29 -17.17 7.72
C GLN A 541 -25.99 -18.21 8.82
N ARG A 542 -26.19 -19.52 8.56
CA ARG A 542 -25.99 -20.57 9.57
C ARG A 542 -24.52 -20.76 9.94
N LEU A 543 -23.62 -20.55 8.99
CA LEU A 543 -22.17 -20.65 9.22
C LEU A 543 -21.71 -19.44 10.05
N MET A 544 -22.17 -18.24 9.70
CA MET A 544 -21.87 -17.04 10.45
C MET A 544 -22.49 -17.03 11.85
N GLU A 545 -23.69 -17.61 12.04
CA GLU A 545 -24.28 -17.84 13.37
C GLU A 545 -23.38 -18.72 14.25
N ALA A 546 -22.83 -19.80 13.69
CA ALA A 546 -21.90 -20.66 14.41
C ALA A 546 -20.62 -19.91 14.80
N ILE A 547 -20.03 -19.14 13.89
CA ILE A 547 -18.79 -18.39 14.15
C ILE A 547 -19.01 -17.27 15.18
N ARG A 548 -20.06 -16.45 15.03
CA ARG A 548 -20.34 -15.37 16.00
C ARG A 548 -20.66 -15.91 17.39
N SER A 549 -21.45 -16.99 17.46
CA SER A 549 -21.73 -17.67 18.74
C SER A 549 -20.44 -18.19 19.37
N PHE A 550 -19.55 -18.80 18.57
CA PHE A 550 -18.25 -19.26 19.03
C PHE A 550 -17.39 -18.09 19.56
N ARG A 551 -17.33 -16.96 18.84
CA ARG A 551 -16.58 -15.77 19.27
C ARG A 551 -17.08 -15.23 20.61
N VAL A 552 -18.39 -15.18 20.85
CA VAL A 552 -18.96 -14.79 22.15
C VAL A 552 -18.55 -15.77 23.25
N ILE A 553 -18.75 -17.08 23.03
CA ILE A 553 -18.46 -18.13 24.03
C ILE A 553 -16.97 -18.16 24.40
N THR A 554 -16.09 -17.91 23.43
CA THR A 554 -14.64 -17.94 23.62
C THR A 554 -14.02 -16.58 23.95
N ASN A 555 -14.84 -15.57 24.22
CA ASN A 555 -14.41 -14.20 24.55
C ASN A 555 -13.52 -13.55 23.47
N GLN A 556 -13.79 -13.86 22.19
CA GLN A 556 -13.22 -13.19 21.02
C GLN A 556 -14.09 -12.04 20.50
N ASP A 557 -15.32 -11.92 21.00
CA ASP A 557 -16.21 -10.77 20.80
C ASP A 557 -16.48 -10.13 22.17
N PRO A 558 -15.56 -9.26 22.66
CA PRO A 558 -15.72 -8.59 23.95
C PRO A 558 -17.07 -7.87 24.02
N MET A 559 -17.79 -8.06 25.12
CA MET A 559 -19.15 -7.52 25.31
C MET A 559 -20.20 -7.99 24.28
N ALA A 560 -19.87 -9.00 23.47
CA ALA A 560 -20.72 -9.54 22.40
C ALA A 560 -21.18 -8.47 21.40
N GLU A 561 -20.34 -7.47 21.09
CA GLU A 561 -20.71 -6.33 20.24
C GLU A 561 -21.09 -6.74 18.82
N ASP A 562 -20.29 -7.59 18.15
CA ASP A 562 -20.61 -8.06 16.81
C ASP A 562 -21.88 -8.93 16.83
N TYR A 563 -22.01 -9.79 17.84
CA TYR A 563 -23.21 -10.63 18.01
C TYR A 563 -24.48 -9.79 18.23
N ILE A 564 -24.44 -8.80 19.12
CA ILE A 564 -25.58 -7.91 19.39
C ILE A 564 -25.89 -7.06 18.17
N ARG A 565 -24.87 -6.58 17.44
CA ARG A 565 -25.07 -5.85 16.17
C ARG A 565 -25.77 -6.71 15.13
N ALA A 566 -25.42 -7.99 15.04
CA ALA A 566 -25.96 -8.92 14.05
C ALA A 566 -27.35 -9.50 14.42
N TYR A 567 -27.70 -9.58 15.70
CA TYR A 567 -28.90 -10.29 16.19
C TYR A 567 -29.78 -9.51 17.20
N GLY A 568 -29.37 -8.33 17.66
CA GLY A 568 -30.14 -7.47 18.57
C GLY A 568 -31.36 -6.84 17.89
N GLY A 569 -32.21 -6.16 18.66
CA GLY A 569 -33.49 -5.61 18.19
C GLY A 569 -33.40 -4.63 17.01
N ASP A 570 -32.34 -3.79 16.99
CA ASP A 570 -32.05 -2.91 15.84
C ASP A 570 -31.28 -3.65 14.72
N GLY A 571 -30.51 -4.69 15.05
CA GLY A 571 -29.86 -5.58 14.09
C GLY A 571 -30.85 -6.42 13.29
N GLN A 572 -31.96 -6.85 13.89
CA GLN A 572 -33.08 -7.51 13.21
C GLN A 572 -33.85 -6.55 12.29
N LYS A 573 -34.08 -5.30 12.72
CA LYS A 573 -34.68 -4.27 11.86
C LYS A 573 -33.76 -3.86 10.71
N ALA A 574 -32.48 -3.66 10.97
CA ALA A 574 -31.46 -3.41 9.96
C ALA A 574 -31.33 -4.62 9.01
N LYS A 575 -31.52 -5.86 9.48
CA LYS A 575 -31.59 -7.07 8.63
C LYS A 575 -32.82 -7.11 7.73
N GLU A 576 -34.00 -6.73 8.21
CA GLU A 576 -35.20 -6.62 7.35
C GLU A 576 -35.02 -5.52 6.30
N THR A 577 -34.33 -4.42 6.64
CA THR A 577 -33.95 -3.37 5.70
C THR A 577 -32.85 -3.82 4.72
N LEU A 578 -31.81 -4.52 5.18
CA LEU A 578 -30.69 -5.05 4.37
C LEU A 578 -31.12 -6.22 3.49
N SER A 579 -32.05 -7.06 3.94
CA SER A 579 -32.66 -8.14 3.14
C SER A 579 -33.54 -7.56 2.03
N LYS A 580 -34.29 -6.48 2.31
CA LYS A 580 -35.03 -5.74 1.27
C LYS A 580 -34.08 -4.97 0.34
N ALA A 581 -32.99 -4.41 0.86
CA ALA A 581 -31.97 -3.72 0.07
C ALA A 581 -31.10 -4.67 -0.78
N ALA A 582 -30.87 -5.91 -0.31
CA ALA A 582 -30.18 -6.95 -1.06
C ALA A 582 -31.03 -7.54 -2.19
N ASP A 583 -32.36 -7.47 -2.07
CA ASP A 583 -33.32 -7.71 -3.15
C ASP A 583 -33.47 -6.47 -4.07
N GLU A 584 -33.30 -5.24 -3.56
CA GLU A 584 -33.15 -3.97 -4.32
C GLU A 584 -31.72 -3.74 -4.84
N LYS A 585 -31.04 -4.80 -5.29
CA LYS A 585 -29.69 -4.70 -5.84
C LYS A 585 -29.64 -3.68 -6.98
N ARG A 586 -28.72 -2.71 -6.83
CA ARG A 586 -28.18 -1.73 -7.81
C ARG A 586 -28.80 -0.34 -7.82
N SER A 587 -28.87 0.34 -6.67
CA SER A 587 -28.93 1.81 -6.72
C SER A 587 -27.61 2.34 -7.29
N LEU A 588 -27.67 3.39 -8.11
CA LEU A 588 -26.48 4.00 -8.72
C LEU A 588 -25.50 4.49 -7.63
N LYS A 589 -26.02 5.02 -6.52
CA LYS A 589 -25.22 5.31 -5.32
C LYS A 589 -24.38 4.11 -4.83
N SER A 590 -24.95 2.91 -4.75
CA SER A 590 -24.23 1.71 -4.29
C SER A 590 -23.15 1.24 -5.27
N ILE A 591 -23.40 1.39 -6.57
CA ILE A 591 -22.44 1.06 -7.64
C ILE A 591 -21.21 1.98 -7.54
N ILE A 592 -21.44 3.27 -7.27
CA ILE A 592 -20.38 4.29 -7.09
C ILE A 592 -19.56 4.03 -5.83
N LEU A 593 -20.22 3.81 -4.69
CA LEU A 593 -19.55 3.52 -3.41
C LEU A 593 -18.64 2.29 -3.49
N ASN A 594 -18.97 1.35 -4.38
CA ASN A 594 -18.25 0.10 -4.59
C ASN A 594 -17.28 0.12 -5.77
N GLY A 595 -17.19 1.24 -6.51
CA GLY A 595 -16.24 1.38 -7.61
C GLY A 595 -16.51 0.47 -8.83
N MET A 596 -17.77 0.12 -9.10
CA MET A 596 -18.16 -0.75 -10.23
C MET A 596 -18.31 0.07 -11.52
N LYS A 597 -17.25 0.15 -12.32
CA LYS A 597 -17.16 1.07 -13.48
C LYS A 597 -18.09 0.69 -14.64
N ASP A 598 -18.14 -0.58 -15.05
CA ASP A 598 -18.93 -0.97 -16.22
C ASP A 598 -20.44 -0.94 -15.89
N GLU A 599 -20.81 -1.33 -14.65
CA GLU A 599 -22.19 -1.22 -14.19
C GLU A 599 -22.68 0.24 -14.05
N SER A 600 -21.82 1.21 -13.72
CA SER A 600 -22.28 2.60 -13.46
C SER A 600 -22.78 3.30 -14.70
N TYR A 601 -22.16 3.08 -15.85
CA TYR A 601 -22.57 3.69 -17.11
C TYR A 601 -23.99 3.25 -17.50
N GLU A 602 -24.25 1.94 -17.51
CA GLU A 602 -25.56 1.38 -17.85
C GLU A 602 -26.64 1.73 -16.82
N ALA A 603 -26.31 1.67 -15.52
CA ALA A 603 -27.23 2.06 -14.46
C ALA A 603 -27.63 3.55 -14.56
N THR A 604 -26.67 4.41 -14.91
CA THR A 604 -26.93 5.84 -15.12
C THR A 604 -27.81 6.10 -16.34
N LYS A 605 -27.56 5.40 -17.46
CA LYS A 605 -28.45 5.46 -18.65
C LYS A 605 -29.88 5.03 -18.32
N SER A 606 -30.04 3.98 -17.52
CA SER A 606 -31.37 3.55 -17.08
C SER A 606 -32.04 4.61 -16.21
N ALA A 607 -31.32 5.22 -15.26
CA ALA A 607 -31.86 6.25 -14.38
C ALA A 607 -32.27 7.53 -15.13
N LEU A 608 -31.49 7.93 -16.14
CA LEU A 608 -31.75 9.09 -17.01
C LEU A 608 -33.02 8.96 -17.87
N ASN A 609 -33.60 7.77 -17.99
CA ASN A 609 -34.90 7.60 -18.66
C ASN A 609 -36.08 8.03 -17.79
N GLU A 610 -35.90 8.08 -16.47
CA GLU A 610 -36.97 8.31 -15.49
C GLU A 610 -36.81 9.62 -14.71
N ARG A 611 -35.57 10.14 -14.61
CA ARG A 611 -35.22 11.30 -13.77
C ARG A 611 -34.40 12.33 -14.54
N ASP A 612 -34.44 13.57 -14.05
CA ASP A 612 -33.68 14.68 -14.61
C ASP A 612 -32.17 14.47 -14.42
N ALA A 613 -31.39 14.88 -15.42
CA ALA A 613 -29.94 14.71 -15.42
C ALA A 613 -29.25 15.45 -14.26
N MET A 614 -29.70 16.66 -13.91
CA MET A 614 -29.14 17.43 -12.80
C MET A 614 -29.56 16.89 -11.43
N ASP A 615 -30.73 16.26 -11.35
CA ASP A 615 -31.15 15.53 -10.14
C ASP A 615 -30.22 14.34 -9.86
N ILE A 616 -29.91 13.53 -10.87
CA ILE A 616 -28.97 12.41 -10.75
C ILE A 616 -27.57 12.91 -10.37
N VAL A 617 -27.08 13.97 -11.01
CA VAL A 617 -25.77 14.55 -10.70
C VAL A 617 -25.69 15.03 -9.24
N ASN A 618 -26.65 15.83 -8.78
CA ASN A 618 -26.58 16.44 -7.46
C ASN A 618 -26.92 15.46 -6.32
N ASN A 619 -27.97 14.65 -6.49
CA ASN A 619 -28.52 13.84 -5.40
C ASN A 619 -28.02 12.39 -5.39
N GLU A 620 -27.40 11.90 -6.47
CA GLU A 620 -26.77 10.58 -6.49
C GLU A 620 -25.25 10.65 -6.65
N LEU A 621 -24.74 11.27 -7.72
CA LEU A 621 -23.30 11.27 -8.01
C LEU A 621 -22.50 12.07 -6.98
N ILE A 622 -22.85 13.34 -6.77
CA ILE A 622 -22.17 14.22 -5.81
C ILE A 622 -22.39 13.73 -4.38
N ALA A 623 -23.62 13.33 -4.02
CA ALA A 623 -23.91 12.79 -2.70
C ALA A 623 -23.12 11.50 -2.39
N ALA A 624 -22.84 10.67 -3.41
CA ALA A 624 -21.96 9.53 -3.26
C ALA A 624 -20.50 9.95 -3.07
N LEU A 625 -20.00 10.92 -3.85
CA LEU A 625 -18.64 11.45 -3.69
C LEU A 625 -18.43 12.07 -2.30
N ASP A 626 -19.41 12.80 -1.78
CA ASP A 626 -19.35 13.39 -0.44
C ASP A 626 -19.23 12.29 0.64
N GLU A 627 -19.99 11.21 0.53
CA GLU A 627 -19.88 10.07 1.44
C GLU A 627 -18.51 9.35 1.33
N VAL A 628 -17.98 9.21 0.11
CA VAL A 628 -16.63 8.66 -0.12
C VAL A 628 -15.57 9.59 0.51
N GLY A 629 -15.70 10.90 0.33
CA GLY A 629 -14.82 11.90 0.94
C GLY A 629 -14.85 11.86 2.47
N GLU A 630 -16.03 11.74 3.08
CA GLU A 630 -16.17 11.55 4.53
C GLU A 630 -15.50 10.27 5.04
N LYS A 631 -15.65 9.15 4.31
CA LYS A 631 -15.01 7.88 4.67
C LYS A 631 -13.49 7.97 4.56
N TYR A 632 -12.97 8.72 3.59
CA TYR A 632 -11.53 8.95 3.42
C TYR A 632 -10.96 9.76 4.60
N GLU A 633 -11.63 10.84 5.02
CA GLU A 633 -11.22 11.63 6.18
C GLU A 633 -11.23 10.85 7.49
N LYS A 634 -12.20 9.94 7.66
CA LYS A 634 -12.28 9.06 8.83
C LYS A 634 -11.24 7.93 8.80
N GLY A 635 -10.58 7.71 7.67
CA GLY A 635 -9.65 6.59 7.44
C GLY A 635 -10.36 5.25 7.26
N ASP A 636 -11.66 5.26 6.96
CA ASP A 636 -12.46 4.06 6.67
C ASP A 636 -12.16 3.50 5.26
N ILE A 637 -11.80 4.38 4.33
CA ILE A 637 -11.28 4.04 3.00
C ILE A 637 -9.99 4.82 2.73
N PHE A 638 -9.18 4.37 1.77
CA PHE A 638 -7.90 5.00 1.44
C PHE A 638 -7.90 5.52 0.00
N LEU A 639 -6.80 6.17 -0.38
CA LEU A 639 -6.64 6.83 -1.68
C LEU A 639 -7.03 5.94 -2.88
N PRO A 640 -6.66 4.64 -2.95
CA PRO A 640 -7.07 3.78 -4.07
C PRO A 640 -8.60 3.67 -4.21
N GLN A 641 -9.32 3.48 -3.11
CA GLN A 641 -10.77 3.37 -3.14
C GLN A 641 -11.44 4.71 -3.48
N LEU A 642 -10.93 5.81 -2.95
CA LEU A 642 -11.41 7.16 -3.28
C LEU A 642 -11.32 7.42 -4.79
N ILE A 643 -10.15 7.18 -5.39
CA ILE A 643 -9.90 7.41 -6.82
C ILE A 643 -10.80 6.49 -7.67
N ARG A 644 -10.90 5.21 -7.31
CA ARG A 644 -11.75 4.27 -8.05
C ARG A 644 -13.23 4.67 -8.02
N SER A 645 -13.77 5.05 -6.86
CA SER A 645 -15.15 5.56 -6.77
C SER A 645 -15.34 6.82 -7.63
N ALA A 646 -14.34 7.69 -7.67
CA ALA A 646 -14.38 8.91 -8.45
C ALA A 646 -14.33 8.63 -9.97
N GLU A 647 -13.54 7.65 -10.43
CA GLU A 647 -13.59 7.15 -11.82
C GLU A 647 -14.94 6.51 -12.18
N THR A 648 -15.56 5.77 -11.26
CA THR A 648 -16.91 5.23 -11.46
C THR A 648 -17.95 6.34 -11.62
N VAL A 649 -17.78 7.46 -10.90
CA VAL A 649 -18.60 8.68 -11.09
C VAL A 649 -18.33 9.34 -12.42
N LYS A 650 -17.07 9.40 -12.88
CA LYS A 650 -16.73 9.89 -14.22
C LYS A 650 -17.47 9.13 -15.32
N MET A 651 -17.48 7.80 -15.26
CA MET A 651 -18.24 6.96 -16.20
C MET A 651 -19.74 7.25 -16.17
N ALA A 652 -20.31 7.48 -14.97
CA ALA A 652 -21.69 7.91 -14.82
C ALA A 652 -21.93 9.30 -15.41
N PHE A 653 -21.03 10.26 -15.17
CA PHE A 653 -21.09 11.60 -15.76
C PHE A 653 -21.00 11.58 -17.29
N ASP A 654 -20.19 10.70 -17.87
CA ASP A 654 -20.07 10.56 -19.32
C ASP A 654 -21.42 10.09 -19.93
N ALA A 655 -22.11 9.16 -19.26
CA ALA A 655 -23.47 8.77 -19.65
C ALA A 655 -24.47 9.96 -19.54
N VAL A 656 -24.34 10.80 -18.52
CA VAL A 656 -25.15 12.03 -18.36
C VAL A 656 -24.85 13.04 -19.47
N LYS A 657 -23.57 13.28 -19.78
CA LYS A 657 -23.13 14.19 -20.85
C LYS A 657 -23.65 13.73 -22.21
N GLU A 658 -23.56 12.45 -22.53
CA GLU A 658 -24.10 11.89 -23.78
C GLU A 658 -25.60 12.22 -23.93
N LYS A 659 -26.38 12.06 -22.85
CA LYS A 659 -27.81 12.36 -22.84
C LYS A 659 -28.08 13.85 -23.05
N ILE A 660 -27.38 14.72 -22.32
CA ILE A 660 -27.55 16.19 -22.41
C ILE A 660 -27.12 16.74 -23.78
N VAL A 661 -26.03 16.23 -24.35
CA VAL A 661 -25.59 16.57 -25.71
C VAL A 661 -26.61 16.09 -26.74
N SER A 662 -27.18 14.89 -26.57
CA SER A 662 -28.25 14.39 -27.45
C SER A 662 -29.54 15.22 -27.38
N GLU A 663 -29.74 15.96 -26.29
CA GLU A 663 -30.88 16.85 -26.06
C GLU A 663 -30.58 18.32 -26.42
N GLY A 664 -29.38 18.62 -26.94
CA GLY A 664 -29.02 19.92 -27.51
C GLY A 664 -28.69 21.03 -26.51
N SER A 665 -28.31 20.67 -25.28
CA SER A 665 -27.94 21.63 -24.22
C SER A 665 -26.42 21.86 -24.15
N GLU A 666 -25.99 23.06 -23.73
CA GLU A 666 -24.56 23.39 -23.48
C GLU A 666 -23.98 22.61 -22.28
N SER A 667 -22.65 22.48 -22.24
CA SER A 667 -21.93 21.57 -21.33
C SER A 667 -22.18 21.86 -19.84
N ILE A 668 -22.23 20.79 -19.04
CA ILE A 668 -22.35 20.82 -17.57
C ILE A 668 -20.96 21.11 -16.95
N SER A 669 -20.47 22.34 -17.03
CA SER A 669 -19.27 22.75 -16.26
C SER A 669 -19.70 23.67 -15.13
N LYS A 670 -19.28 23.34 -13.89
CA LYS A 670 -19.50 24.22 -12.71
C LYS A 670 -18.56 25.43 -12.68
N GLY A 671 -17.55 25.44 -13.55
CA GLY A 671 -16.52 26.47 -13.58
C GLY A 671 -15.22 25.93 -14.15
N LYS A 672 -14.44 26.82 -14.78
CA LYS A 672 -13.16 26.50 -15.38
C LYS A 672 -12.01 26.99 -14.50
N MET A 673 -11.03 26.14 -14.23
CA MET A 673 -9.91 26.45 -13.33
C MET A 673 -8.58 25.89 -13.84
N ILE A 674 -7.47 26.44 -13.37
CA ILE A 674 -6.11 25.93 -13.64
C ILE A 674 -5.58 25.18 -12.43
N LEU A 675 -4.87 24.09 -12.67
CA LEU A 675 -3.97 23.46 -11.70
C LEU A 675 -2.55 23.38 -12.27
N ALA A 676 -1.55 23.74 -11.46
CA ALA A 676 -0.15 23.66 -11.85
C ALA A 676 0.74 23.28 -10.66
N THR A 677 1.72 22.42 -10.90
CA THR A 677 2.85 22.25 -9.98
C THR A 677 3.90 23.30 -10.38
N VAL A 678 4.29 24.12 -9.42
CA VAL A 678 5.07 25.33 -9.69
C VAL A 678 6.46 25.04 -10.22
N LYS A 679 7.07 26.05 -10.85
CA LYS A 679 8.43 26.00 -11.39
C LYS A 679 9.44 25.43 -10.38
N GLY A 680 10.29 24.54 -10.88
CA GLY A 680 11.30 23.81 -10.14
C GLY A 680 10.78 22.62 -9.35
N ASP A 681 9.46 22.39 -9.32
CA ASP A 681 8.85 21.25 -8.65
C ASP A 681 8.28 20.26 -9.65
N ILE A 682 8.73 19.01 -9.52
CA ILE A 682 8.32 17.90 -10.39
C ILE A 682 7.34 16.95 -9.68
N HIS A 683 7.02 17.21 -8.41
CA HIS A 683 6.11 16.38 -7.63
C HIS A 683 4.66 16.81 -7.89
N ASP A 684 3.93 16.01 -8.64
CA ASP A 684 2.59 16.34 -9.11
C ASP A 684 1.51 15.39 -8.59
N ILE A 685 1.87 14.40 -7.75
CA ILE A 685 0.93 13.44 -7.16
C ILE A 685 -0.22 14.15 -6.46
N GLY A 686 0.07 15.11 -5.56
CA GLY A 686 -0.96 15.87 -4.84
C GLY A 686 -1.86 16.66 -5.79
N LYS A 687 -1.29 17.37 -6.77
CA LYS A 687 -2.03 18.08 -7.82
C LYS A 687 -2.94 17.14 -8.60
N ASN A 688 -2.45 15.97 -9.00
CA ASN A 688 -3.20 15.01 -9.78
C ASN A 688 -4.38 14.44 -8.99
N ILE A 689 -4.23 14.21 -7.69
CA ILE A 689 -5.35 13.84 -6.81
C ILE A 689 -6.39 14.97 -6.77
N VAL A 690 -5.96 16.22 -6.57
CA VAL A 690 -6.84 17.41 -6.57
C VAL A 690 -7.58 17.55 -7.90
N LYS A 691 -6.87 17.39 -9.03
CA LYS A 691 -7.43 17.38 -10.39
C LYS A 691 -8.52 16.34 -10.53
N ILE A 692 -8.21 15.08 -10.19
CA ILE A 692 -9.14 13.97 -10.31
C ILE A 692 -10.40 14.27 -9.50
N LEU A 693 -10.28 14.73 -8.26
CA LEU A 693 -11.46 15.08 -7.47
C LEU A 693 -12.25 16.25 -8.09
N LEU A 694 -11.60 17.36 -8.45
CA LEU A 694 -12.30 18.51 -9.04
C LEU A 694 -13.03 18.16 -10.35
N GLU A 695 -12.40 17.41 -11.25
CA GLU A 695 -13.05 16.91 -12.47
C GLU A 695 -14.30 16.07 -12.13
N ASN A 696 -14.20 15.21 -11.10
CA ASN A 696 -15.30 14.36 -10.67
C ASN A 696 -16.43 15.12 -9.96
N TYR A 697 -16.14 16.29 -9.39
CA TYR A 697 -17.16 17.22 -8.87
C TYR A 697 -17.77 18.14 -9.96
N GLY A 698 -17.34 17.97 -11.23
CA GLY A 698 -17.92 18.66 -12.39
C GLY A 698 -17.25 19.98 -12.78
N TYR A 699 -16.01 20.22 -12.32
CA TYR A 699 -15.21 21.37 -12.75
C TYR A 699 -14.40 21.04 -14.01
N ASP A 700 -14.19 22.03 -14.88
CA ASP A 700 -13.29 21.93 -16.02
C ASP A 700 -11.87 22.36 -15.60
N VAL A 701 -10.96 21.41 -15.50
CA VAL A 701 -9.61 21.62 -14.96
C VAL A 701 -8.58 21.63 -16.08
N ILE A 702 -8.00 22.80 -16.35
CA ILE A 702 -6.80 22.92 -17.17
C ILE A 702 -5.59 22.55 -16.30
N ASP A 703 -5.08 21.34 -16.51
CA ASP A 703 -3.85 20.89 -15.88
C ASP A 703 -2.64 21.29 -16.72
N LEU A 704 -1.85 22.24 -16.23
CA LEU A 704 -0.63 22.71 -16.89
C LEU A 704 0.57 21.79 -16.64
N GLY A 705 0.42 20.75 -15.83
CA GLY A 705 1.47 19.80 -15.52
C GLY A 705 2.38 20.27 -14.39
N ARG A 706 3.66 19.90 -14.51
CA ARG A 706 4.71 20.13 -13.51
C ARG A 706 5.83 20.98 -14.06
N ASP A 707 6.62 21.57 -13.16
CA ASP A 707 7.66 22.55 -13.49
C ASP A 707 7.12 23.71 -14.35
N VAL A 708 5.95 24.25 -13.96
CA VAL A 708 5.25 25.26 -14.79
C VAL A 708 5.72 26.66 -14.42
N ALA A 709 6.21 27.40 -15.42
CA ALA A 709 6.64 28.79 -15.26
C ALA A 709 5.46 29.73 -14.90
N PRO A 710 5.68 30.71 -13.99
CA PRO A 710 4.65 31.70 -13.63
C PRO A 710 3.99 32.39 -14.83
N GLU A 711 4.78 32.73 -15.85
CA GLU A 711 4.30 33.42 -17.05
C GLU A 711 3.30 32.55 -17.84
N THR A 712 3.55 31.24 -17.92
CA THR A 712 2.64 30.30 -18.59
C THR A 712 1.31 30.23 -17.85
N ILE A 713 1.33 30.15 -16.51
CA ILE A 713 0.11 30.10 -15.69
C ILE A 713 -0.73 31.36 -15.89
N VAL A 714 -0.10 32.53 -15.83
CA VAL A 714 -0.76 33.83 -15.99
C VAL A 714 -1.32 34.01 -17.41
N GLN A 715 -0.56 33.60 -18.42
CA GLN A 715 -1.00 33.69 -19.81
C GLN A 715 -2.20 32.79 -20.06
N THR A 716 -2.17 31.53 -19.62
CA THR A 716 -3.31 30.62 -19.74
C THR A 716 -4.52 31.13 -18.93
N ALA A 717 -4.31 31.66 -17.72
CA ALA A 717 -5.40 32.22 -16.91
C ALA A 717 -6.13 33.36 -17.62
N LYS A 718 -5.39 34.16 -18.39
CA LYS A 718 -5.93 35.26 -19.19
C LYS A 718 -6.61 34.78 -20.46
N ASP A 719 -6.01 33.86 -21.19
CA ASP A 719 -6.52 33.38 -22.48
C ASP A 719 -7.81 32.56 -22.32
N GLU A 720 -7.96 31.88 -21.18
CA GLU A 720 -9.08 30.97 -20.89
C GLU A 720 -10.10 31.54 -19.88
N ASP A 721 -9.99 32.83 -19.52
CA ASP A 721 -10.87 33.55 -18.57
C ASP A 721 -11.09 32.83 -17.23
N ILE A 722 -9.98 32.52 -16.56
CA ILE A 722 -9.96 31.63 -15.39
C ILE A 722 -10.20 32.40 -14.09
N ARG A 723 -11.21 31.97 -13.31
CA ARG A 723 -11.55 32.56 -12.00
C ARG A 723 -10.77 31.97 -10.82
N LEU A 724 -10.21 30.77 -10.97
CA LEU A 724 -9.47 30.08 -9.91
C LEU A 724 -8.20 29.40 -10.45
N VAL A 725 -7.07 29.68 -9.82
CA VAL A 725 -5.77 29.02 -10.06
C VAL A 725 -5.37 28.26 -8.80
N GLY A 726 -5.12 26.96 -8.92
CA GLY A 726 -4.54 26.14 -7.86
C GLY A 726 -3.05 25.88 -8.11
N LEU A 727 -2.21 26.20 -7.14
CA LEU A 727 -0.76 25.98 -7.19
C LEU A 727 -0.35 24.90 -6.18
N SER A 728 0.52 23.98 -6.62
CA SER A 728 1.07 22.90 -5.78
C SER A 728 2.59 22.93 -5.71
N ALA A 729 3.14 22.69 -4.52
CA ALA A 729 4.57 22.51 -4.27
C ALA A 729 4.78 21.44 -3.19
N LEU A 730 5.76 20.57 -3.38
CA LEU A 730 6.20 19.58 -2.38
C LEU A 730 7.57 19.94 -1.82
N MET A 731 8.44 20.56 -2.60
CA MET A 731 9.78 20.94 -2.17
C MET A 731 9.77 22.34 -1.57
N THR A 732 10.50 22.55 -0.48
CA THR A 732 10.58 23.88 0.12
C THR A 732 11.28 24.90 -0.79
N THR A 733 12.13 24.44 -1.71
CA THR A 733 12.86 25.29 -2.67
C THR A 733 11.98 25.89 -3.76
N THR A 734 10.78 25.39 -3.96
CA THR A 734 9.90 25.75 -5.09
C THR A 734 8.75 26.64 -4.64
N VAL A 735 8.58 26.80 -3.34
CA VAL A 735 7.51 27.60 -2.75
C VAL A 735 7.60 29.08 -3.13
N SER A 736 8.79 29.64 -3.29
CA SER A 736 8.96 31.02 -3.78
C SER A 736 8.36 31.23 -5.18
N SER A 737 8.31 30.19 -6.02
CA SER A 737 7.68 30.28 -7.34
C SER A 737 6.14 30.38 -7.25
N MET A 738 5.52 29.98 -6.14
CA MET A 738 4.11 30.28 -5.87
C MET A 738 3.90 31.78 -5.66
N GLU A 739 4.77 32.40 -4.86
CA GLU A 739 4.73 33.85 -4.60
C GLU A 739 4.94 34.64 -5.89
N ASP A 740 5.93 34.25 -6.71
CA ASP A 740 6.17 34.87 -8.03
C ASP A 740 4.92 34.81 -8.91
N THR A 741 4.22 33.68 -8.93
CA THR A 741 2.99 33.49 -9.70
C THR A 741 1.85 34.37 -9.17
N ILE A 742 1.65 34.41 -7.85
CA ILE A 742 0.62 35.24 -7.20
C ILE A 742 0.86 36.73 -7.49
N ASN A 743 2.10 37.19 -7.38
CA ASN A 743 2.47 38.57 -7.66
C ASN A 743 2.23 38.91 -9.14
N LEU A 744 2.58 38.01 -10.06
CA LEU A 744 2.35 38.23 -11.49
C LEU A 744 0.87 38.27 -11.86
N ILE A 745 0.01 37.44 -11.24
CA ILE A 745 -1.46 37.51 -11.38
C ILE A 745 -1.99 38.88 -10.94
N LYS A 746 -1.51 39.39 -9.80
CA LYS A 746 -1.90 40.70 -9.24
C LYS A 746 -1.43 41.86 -10.13
N ASP A 747 -0.19 41.82 -10.60
CA ASP A 747 0.40 42.86 -11.46
C ASP A 747 -0.34 43.00 -12.80
N GLN A 748 -0.89 41.89 -13.33
CA GLN A 748 -1.70 41.88 -14.55
C GLN A 748 -3.18 42.24 -14.31
N ASN A 749 -3.59 42.50 -13.05
CA ASN A 749 -4.97 42.78 -12.64
C ASN A 749 -5.99 41.73 -13.14
N LEU A 750 -5.63 40.45 -13.10
CA LEU A 750 -6.58 39.38 -13.41
C LEU A 750 -7.57 39.21 -12.25
N ASP A 751 -8.86 39.08 -12.55
CA ASP A 751 -9.93 38.80 -11.56
C ASP A 751 -9.94 37.30 -11.22
N CYS A 752 -8.80 36.80 -10.73
CA CYS A 752 -8.55 35.40 -10.46
C CYS A 752 -8.17 35.20 -8.99
N LYS A 753 -8.79 34.21 -8.35
CA LYS A 753 -8.46 33.77 -6.99
C LYS A 753 -7.39 32.70 -7.02
N VAL A 754 -6.43 32.78 -6.10
CA VAL A 754 -5.34 31.81 -6.00
C VAL A 754 -5.52 30.94 -4.76
N MET A 755 -5.58 29.63 -4.98
CA MET A 755 -5.51 28.60 -3.95
C MET A 755 -4.13 27.94 -3.97
N VAL A 756 -3.53 27.77 -2.81
CA VAL A 756 -2.24 27.09 -2.68
C VAL A 756 -2.34 25.86 -1.77
N GLY A 757 -1.57 24.82 -2.10
CA GLY A 757 -1.46 23.59 -1.31
C GLY A 757 -0.11 22.93 -1.50
N GLY A 758 0.23 21.97 -0.63
CA GLY A 758 1.55 21.35 -0.65
C GLY A 758 2.03 20.88 0.71
N ALA A 759 2.86 19.83 0.76
CA ALA A 759 3.36 19.24 2.01
C ALA A 759 4.18 20.23 2.87
N VAL A 760 4.74 21.26 2.23
CA VAL A 760 5.58 22.29 2.84
C VAL A 760 4.81 23.58 3.17
N LEU A 761 3.51 23.63 2.86
CA LEU A 761 2.67 24.80 3.11
C LEU A 761 1.84 24.67 4.39
N ASN A 762 1.63 25.80 5.05
CA ASN A 762 0.71 25.98 6.16
C ASN A 762 -0.16 27.24 5.94
N PRO A 763 -1.25 27.42 6.72
CA PRO A 763 -2.14 28.57 6.58
C PRO A 763 -1.44 29.92 6.75
N GLU A 764 -0.46 30.01 7.65
CA GLU A 764 0.28 31.24 7.92
C GLU A 764 1.09 31.68 6.70
N TYR A 765 1.81 30.75 6.09
CA TYR A 765 2.67 31.03 4.95
C TYR A 765 1.87 31.28 3.67
N ALA A 766 0.79 30.53 3.44
CA ALA A 766 -0.13 30.81 2.32
C ALA A 766 -0.64 32.26 2.35
N LYS A 767 -0.88 32.81 3.54
CA LYS A 767 -1.25 34.21 3.74
C LYS A 767 -0.08 35.17 3.50
N GLU A 768 1.14 34.79 3.90
CA GLU A 768 2.37 35.58 3.69
C GLU A 768 2.65 35.82 2.20
N ILE A 769 2.58 34.77 1.37
CA ILE A 769 2.73 34.87 -0.10
C ILE A 769 1.50 35.48 -0.79
N GLY A 770 0.47 35.85 -0.01
CA GLY A 770 -0.70 36.55 -0.48
C GLY A 770 -1.67 35.72 -1.31
N ALA A 771 -1.76 34.41 -1.07
CA ALA A 771 -2.80 33.56 -1.64
C ALA A 771 -4.18 33.89 -1.04
N ASP A 772 -5.26 33.69 -1.82
CA ASP A 772 -6.62 33.88 -1.33
C ASP A 772 -7.08 32.71 -0.44
N TYR A 773 -6.62 31.50 -0.75
CA TYR A 773 -7.01 30.28 -0.04
C TYR A 773 -5.82 29.35 0.20
N TYR A 774 -5.82 28.69 1.36
CA TYR A 774 -5.00 27.52 1.64
C TYR A 774 -5.89 26.29 1.66
N SER A 775 -5.41 25.20 1.05
CA SER A 775 -6.07 23.91 1.07
C SER A 775 -5.09 22.87 1.60
N LYS A 776 -5.43 22.24 2.73
CA LYS A 776 -4.58 21.22 3.35
C LYS A 776 -4.61 19.89 2.57
N ASP A 777 -5.74 19.60 1.94
CA ASP A 777 -6.02 18.34 1.25
C ASP A 777 -6.98 18.54 0.07
N ALA A 778 -7.14 17.48 -0.73
CA ALA A 778 -7.91 17.56 -1.96
C ALA A 778 -9.41 17.81 -1.76
N LYS A 779 -9.99 17.51 -0.58
CA LYS A 779 -11.39 17.81 -0.29
C LYS A 779 -11.56 19.31 0.01
N GLU A 780 -10.68 19.90 0.81
CA GLU A 780 -10.68 21.35 1.02
C GLU A 780 -10.49 22.11 -0.31
N ALA A 781 -9.72 21.57 -1.25
CA ALA A 781 -9.59 22.16 -2.59
C ALA A 781 -10.93 22.21 -3.33
N VAL A 782 -11.72 21.14 -3.25
CA VAL A 782 -13.08 21.09 -3.80
C VAL A 782 -14.00 22.09 -3.09
N GLU A 783 -13.91 22.21 -1.76
CA GLU A 783 -14.68 23.22 -1.01
C GLU A 783 -14.33 24.65 -1.42
N VAL A 784 -13.05 24.94 -1.63
CA VAL A 784 -12.59 26.25 -2.12
C VAL A 784 -13.15 26.53 -3.51
N ALA A 785 -13.04 25.57 -4.44
CA ALA A 785 -13.64 25.71 -5.76
C ALA A 785 -15.15 25.98 -5.66
N ARG A 786 -15.85 25.26 -4.78
CA ARG A 786 -17.28 25.48 -4.52
C ARG A 786 -17.57 26.91 -4.06
N ARG A 787 -16.79 27.43 -3.11
CA ARG A 787 -16.95 28.81 -2.60
C ARG A 787 -16.68 29.88 -3.66
N VAL A 788 -15.79 29.62 -4.62
CA VAL A 788 -15.42 30.58 -5.68
C VAL A 788 -16.43 30.59 -6.83
N PHE A 789 -16.99 29.44 -7.19
CA PHE A 789 -17.90 29.31 -8.34
C PHE A 789 -19.39 29.38 -7.98
N GLU A 790 -19.78 28.99 -6.76
CA GLU A 790 -21.20 29.07 -6.31
C GLU A 790 -21.56 30.41 -5.64
N ASN A 791 -20.58 31.30 -5.41
CA ASN A 791 -20.76 32.71 -5.04
C ASN A 791 -20.35 33.63 -6.20
#